data_AF-A0A6A5GQN2-F1
#
_entry.id   AF-A0A6A5GQN2-F1
#
_cell.length_a   1.000
_cell.length_b   1.000
_cell.length_c   1.000
_cell.angle_alpha   90.00
_cell.angle_beta   90.00
_cell.angle_gamma   90.00
#
_symmetry.space_group_name_H-M   'P 1'
#
loop_
_entity.id
_entity.type
_entity.pdbx_description
1 polymer ?
#
loop_
_entity_poly.entity_id
_entity_poly.type
_entity_poly.pdbx_seq_one_letter_code
_entity_poly.pdbx_strand_id
1 'polypeptide(L)'
;MRPPPGCNYTVRIFQKNQFSFEGLSTVDVTIKEATDVLKVHAQSLLIQSVSLITNPGDSAKKLDTTYDDKLNILSIKLPSVLQPQKVQLVFKLIGELNDKMRGFYRSQYKDKDGSEKFLASTQFESTYARLAFPYFDEPISKATFDVTLEVDSHLTALSNMNVISETPTTDGKRKVVTFAAKRQLRTEAYIIVCRVKSEEYIINEKDRIRVIFSQQKTIDSVYYKTLSERIGVLMKKEEPQTITLIVHDNDLKISVEILDSLTLTAAIDSSKSNKKWIFSQLFEVFETILRGIGVPLDLCNLTAFQFLRKCDKDYEYRMFCDEKLSEMNPEGIDWKCPQKENGAEVLGMKSVLVLNMIMEYIGEDKFLEALSNIKWSSHNDEYQLLRIKDVDDEVKLIYSSWMGKSFPILSVKQRQDGNNRVLTVEQRIFISDGCEGPKNSLWQVPITVSVGSAPSDIKARFLLKEKQQEFVVEGVAPGEWVKLNSGSRGFYRVEYSDEMLTTMLPDIASRKMPVLDRFGLINDLSALLNTGRVSIAQFVQVATSSANEDEYVVWGAIDRGFKTLISCHENYESLQEFHGLIVKIYQPIGDKIIENNTWLSNSSLSALITNRLSEAGYDPSIIFLAQLFSGFVNQGQPICEDFRIPVWKTISQHFNEFAVRWFPNVLNTSGSLTLQNESLYAVGSKWNVTDLERIFEKVVTVNPKLFSEDNCISLMQGITENLDGKNFAWDFFQNNFERHQLCFDIVWKVLLSSLVGKDNIGKIRRFFNINMPNSASAVSQTINKIRSKGTLMMKLENYMNDSKKDKLAPVRKRSTILKVEQRSDGNNRVLTVEQQRFFSDGGEDTKNSLWQVPITVSVGSAPSDVKARFLLKEKQQEFVVEGVAPDEWVKLKTQQFQFYRVEYSEEMLTAMLPDIASRKMPVLDRFGLINDLSALLNTGRVSIAQFVQVAASSANEDEYVVWGAIDEGMSKLLACSREMSEETLKSAKQLIVKMFEKTGADLGFAEQSGEDTQKMMLRALVQARLARAGHQPTIDKFNQMFTDFLEKGTPIHPDIRLATFGVVARSTGKEGFDKLMNLRETTTFQEIERQAMIAMSQTPEQPLLAQLFEYGFEKNKVRPQDQLYLFLGTGSTHMGQQYAWQYFCEHIKEFLEKYGGANSSLFQRCLKFAGESFGSEHRAVEFQNFFCNCKDLTDTDRKTLARPIGQTVEAIRLNARLLEANRSIIENLLKQIHF
;
A
#
# COMPACT_ATOMS: atom_id res chain seq x y z
N MET A 1 -11.15 -30.68 -33.12
CA MET A 1 -12.23 -31.20 -32.25
C MET A 1 -13.26 -30.08 -32.04
N ARG A 2 -14.56 -30.35 -32.22
CA ARG A 2 -15.65 -29.44 -31.87
C ARG A 2 -16.69 -30.25 -31.08
N PRO A 3 -17.18 -29.79 -29.92
CA PRO A 3 -18.37 -30.38 -29.34
C PRO A 3 -19.54 -30.28 -30.33
N PRO A 4 -20.47 -31.25 -30.33
CA PRO A 4 -21.77 -31.13 -30.97
C PRO A 4 -22.69 -30.17 -30.21
N PRO A 5 -23.65 -29.52 -30.89
CA PRO A 5 -24.84 -29.02 -30.20
C PRO A 5 -25.58 -30.21 -29.56
N GLY A 6 -25.97 -30.07 -28.28
CA GLY A 6 -26.79 -31.07 -27.58
C GLY A 6 -26.04 -32.08 -26.71
N CYS A 7 -24.88 -31.71 -26.14
CA CYS A 7 -24.29 -32.42 -25.00
C CYS A 7 -25.05 -32.07 -23.70
N ASN A 8 -25.39 -33.08 -22.91
CA ASN A 8 -25.87 -32.93 -21.53
C ASN A 8 -24.81 -33.45 -20.54
N TYR A 9 -24.77 -32.83 -19.37
CA TYR A 9 -23.87 -33.16 -18.26
C TYR A 9 -24.67 -33.46 -17.00
N THR A 10 -24.55 -34.66 -16.45
CA THR A 10 -25.04 -34.93 -15.10
C THR A 10 -23.86 -34.89 -14.13
N VAL A 11 -23.87 -33.94 -13.20
CA VAL A 11 -22.80 -33.74 -12.22
C VAL A 11 -23.34 -34.05 -10.83
N ARG A 12 -22.80 -35.09 -10.19
CA ARG A 12 -23.08 -35.42 -8.79
C ARG A 12 -21.82 -35.26 -7.95
N ILE A 13 -21.88 -34.45 -6.91
CA ILE A 13 -20.75 -34.19 -6.02
C ILE A 13 -21.12 -34.58 -4.59
N PHE A 14 -20.24 -35.34 -3.94
CA PHE A 14 -20.42 -35.89 -2.60
C PHE A 14 -19.31 -35.38 -1.69
N GLN A 15 -19.62 -34.69 -0.59
CA GLN A 15 -18.61 -34.37 0.41
C GLN A 15 -18.23 -35.64 1.18
N LYS A 16 -16.93 -35.98 1.18
CA LYS A 16 -16.42 -37.22 1.80
C LYS A 16 -15.74 -36.97 3.15
N ASN A 17 -14.79 -36.03 3.15
CA ASN A 17 -14.08 -35.54 4.32
C ASN A 17 -14.17 -34.01 4.33
N GLN A 18 -13.66 -33.36 5.40
CA GLN A 18 -13.81 -31.91 5.61
C GLN A 18 -13.38 -31.04 4.41
N PHE A 19 -12.35 -31.44 3.64
CA PHE A 19 -11.82 -30.70 2.49
C PHE A 19 -11.67 -31.51 1.19
N SER A 20 -12.43 -32.60 1.01
CA SER A 20 -12.41 -33.37 -0.25
C SER A 20 -13.79 -33.85 -0.68
N PHE A 21 -13.95 -34.01 -2.00
CA PHE A 21 -15.18 -34.43 -2.63
C PHE A 21 -14.96 -35.63 -3.56
N GLU A 22 -15.96 -36.51 -3.65
CA GLU A 22 -16.08 -37.47 -4.74
C GLU A 22 -17.02 -36.91 -5.81
N GLY A 23 -16.76 -37.24 -7.07
CA GLY A 23 -17.58 -36.83 -8.20
C GLY A 23 -18.00 -38.00 -9.07
N LEU A 24 -19.24 -37.94 -9.55
CA LEU A 24 -19.72 -38.71 -10.69
C LEU A 24 -20.14 -37.71 -11.77
N SER A 25 -19.43 -37.71 -12.90
CA SER A 25 -19.75 -36.89 -14.08
C SER A 25 -20.14 -37.80 -15.23
N THR A 26 -21.34 -37.63 -15.78
CA THR A 26 -21.78 -38.28 -17.02
C THR A 26 -21.87 -37.24 -18.13
N VAL A 27 -21.32 -37.57 -19.29
CA VAL A 27 -21.17 -36.66 -20.44
C VAL A 27 -21.74 -37.31 -21.69
N ASP A 28 -22.79 -36.72 -22.27
CA ASP A 28 -23.26 -37.11 -23.60
C ASP A 28 -22.34 -36.53 -24.68
N VAL A 29 -21.82 -37.38 -25.58
CA VAL A 29 -20.92 -36.99 -26.68
C VAL A 29 -21.48 -37.51 -28.00
N THR A 30 -21.51 -36.67 -29.03
CA THR A 30 -21.70 -37.15 -30.42
C THR A 30 -20.37 -37.16 -31.15
N ILE A 31 -19.93 -38.34 -31.57
CA ILE A 31 -18.79 -38.55 -32.45
C ILE A 31 -19.18 -38.03 -33.85
N LYS A 32 -18.37 -37.14 -34.44
CA LYS A 32 -18.62 -36.54 -35.76
C LYS A 32 -17.73 -37.09 -36.87
N GLU A 33 -16.54 -37.55 -36.50
CA GLU A 33 -15.50 -38.10 -37.36
C GLU A 33 -15.01 -39.40 -36.72
N ALA A 34 -14.62 -40.40 -37.51
CA ALA A 34 -14.19 -41.69 -36.99
C ALA A 34 -12.96 -41.54 -36.08
N THR A 35 -13.01 -42.07 -34.85
CA THR A 35 -11.93 -41.87 -33.87
C THR A 35 -11.81 -42.98 -32.85
N ASP A 36 -10.60 -43.21 -32.34
CA ASP A 36 -10.27 -44.16 -31.28
C ASP A 36 -9.69 -43.48 -30.01
N VAL A 37 -9.69 -42.13 -29.96
CA VAL A 37 -9.23 -41.34 -28.81
C VAL A 37 -10.13 -40.13 -28.59
N LEU A 38 -10.65 -39.96 -27.37
CA LEU A 38 -11.32 -38.73 -26.95
C LEU A 38 -10.42 -37.92 -26.01
N LYS A 39 -10.54 -36.59 -26.05
CA LYS A 39 -9.75 -35.68 -25.20
C LYS A 39 -10.67 -34.71 -24.48
N VAL A 40 -10.57 -34.67 -23.15
CA VAL A 40 -11.33 -33.74 -22.28
C VAL A 40 -10.37 -32.97 -21.39
N HIS A 41 -10.77 -31.80 -20.92
CA HIS A 41 -10.01 -31.07 -19.91
C HIS A 41 -10.29 -31.62 -18.52
N ALA A 42 -9.25 -31.77 -17.71
CA ALA A 42 -9.30 -32.09 -16.29
C ALA A 42 -8.02 -31.50 -15.66
N GLN A 43 -8.04 -31.15 -14.38
CA GLN A 43 -6.85 -30.69 -13.66
C GLN A 43 -6.95 -31.02 -12.18
N SER A 44 -5.87 -31.53 -11.56
CA SER A 44 -5.82 -31.82 -10.12
C SER A 44 -6.97 -32.74 -9.61
N LEU A 45 -7.50 -33.60 -10.49
CA LEU A 45 -8.53 -34.59 -10.19
C LEU A 45 -7.94 -36.00 -10.28
N LEU A 46 -8.18 -36.83 -9.26
CA LEU A 46 -7.87 -38.26 -9.29
C LEU A 46 -9.00 -39.00 -10.00
N ILE A 47 -8.80 -39.32 -11.28
CA ILE A 47 -9.77 -40.10 -12.07
C ILE A 47 -9.66 -41.58 -11.68
N GLN A 48 -10.68 -42.11 -11.00
CA GLN A 48 -10.73 -43.50 -10.54
C GLN A 48 -11.11 -44.48 -11.64
N SER A 49 -11.99 -44.07 -12.55
CA SER A 49 -12.40 -44.86 -13.72
C SER A 49 -13.14 -44.01 -14.75
N VAL A 50 -12.88 -44.28 -16.02
CA VAL A 50 -13.72 -43.83 -17.14
C VAL A 50 -14.44 -45.04 -17.74
N SER A 51 -15.72 -44.89 -18.08
CA SER A 51 -16.51 -45.90 -18.81
C SER A 51 -17.18 -45.27 -20.02
N LEU A 52 -17.35 -46.04 -21.10
CA LEU A 52 -18.08 -45.68 -22.31
C LEU A 52 -19.38 -46.48 -22.39
N ILE A 53 -20.45 -45.82 -22.81
CA ILE A 53 -21.73 -46.44 -23.18
C ILE A 53 -22.05 -46.01 -24.61
N THR A 54 -22.20 -46.95 -25.54
CA THR A 54 -22.60 -46.66 -26.92
C THR A 54 -24.10 -46.90 -27.12
N ASN A 55 -24.62 -46.53 -28.30
CA ASN A 55 -25.95 -46.95 -28.74
C ASN A 55 -25.83 -47.87 -29.97
N PRO A 56 -26.39 -49.10 -29.94
CA PRO A 56 -27.26 -49.68 -28.91
C PRO A 56 -26.52 -50.51 -27.84
N GLY A 57 -26.23 -49.93 -26.67
CA GLY A 57 -26.13 -50.65 -25.40
C GLY A 57 -24.77 -51.23 -24.98
N ASP A 58 -23.75 -51.27 -25.83
CA ASP A 58 -22.43 -51.78 -25.42
C ASP A 58 -21.77 -50.86 -24.39
N SER A 59 -21.33 -51.43 -23.26
CA SER A 59 -20.64 -50.69 -22.20
C SER A 59 -19.22 -51.20 -21.99
N ALA A 60 -18.22 -50.34 -22.21
CA ALA A 60 -16.82 -50.61 -21.87
C ALA A 60 -16.47 -49.93 -20.54
N LYS A 61 -16.01 -50.71 -19.56
CA LYS A 61 -15.68 -50.23 -18.21
C LYS A 61 -14.17 -50.17 -18.03
N LYS A 62 -13.67 -49.11 -17.36
CA LYS A 62 -12.24 -48.83 -17.14
C LYS A 62 -11.46 -48.72 -18.46
N LEU A 63 -11.74 -47.66 -19.22
CA LEU A 63 -10.93 -47.29 -20.38
C LEU A 63 -9.53 -46.82 -19.94
N ASP A 64 -8.52 -47.08 -20.79
CA ASP A 64 -7.17 -46.56 -20.59
C ASP A 64 -7.16 -45.04 -20.78
N THR A 65 -6.45 -44.35 -19.89
CA THR A 65 -6.30 -42.89 -19.92
C THR A 65 -4.85 -42.45 -19.77
N THR A 66 -4.44 -41.46 -20.55
CA THR A 66 -3.17 -40.74 -20.38
C THR A 66 -3.46 -39.26 -20.13
N TYR A 67 -2.60 -38.60 -19.35
CA TYR A 67 -2.78 -37.21 -18.94
C TYR A 67 -1.60 -36.35 -19.40
N ASP A 68 -1.89 -35.12 -19.82
CA ASP A 68 -0.90 -34.10 -20.19
C ASP A 68 -0.96 -32.95 -19.18
N ASP A 69 0.01 -32.90 -18.26
CA ASP A 69 0.10 -31.88 -17.22
C ASP A 69 0.29 -30.46 -17.76
N LYS A 70 0.84 -30.29 -18.97
CA LYS A 70 1.09 -28.97 -19.56
C LYS A 70 -0.16 -28.40 -20.22
N LEU A 71 -0.98 -29.24 -20.81
CA LEU A 71 -2.22 -28.84 -21.47
C LEU A 71 -3.47 -29.00 -20.59
N ASN A 72 -3.36 -29.70 -19.46
CA ASN A 72 -4.47 -30.11 -18.60
C ASN A 72 -5.53 -30.91 -19.38
N ILE A 73 -5.07 -31.90 -20.14
CA ILE A 73 -5.89 -32.74 -21.02
C ILE A 73 -5.77 -34.21 -20.63
N LEU A 74 -6.92 -34.84 -20.36
CA LEU A 74 -7.09 -36.27 -20.24
C LEU A 74 -7.43 -36.87 -21.61
N SER A 75 -6.56 -37.71 -22.15
CA SER A 75 -6.80 -38.51 -23.35
C SER A 75 -7.30 -39.89 -22.96
N ILE A 76 -8.44 -40.30 -23.54
CA ILE A 76 -9.17 -41.54 -23.23
C ILE A 76 -9.07 -42.43 -24.48
N LYS A 77 -8.47 -43.61 -24.36
CA LYS A 77 -8.41 -44.58 -25.46
C LYS A 77 -9.74 -45.33 -25.54
N LEU A 78 -10.31 -45.39 -26.74
CA LEU A 78 -11.53 -46.14 -27.01
C LEU A 78 -11.19 -47.60 -27.36
N PRO A 79 -12.07 -48.59 -27.06
CA PRO A 79 -11.80 -50.00 -27.35
C PRO A 79 -11.66 -50.32 -28.85
N SER A 80 -12.22 -49.47 -29.70
CA SER A 80 -12.20 -49.57 -31.15
C SER A 80 -12.36 -48.18 -31.79
N VAL A 81 -12.15 -48.08 -33.10
CA VAL A 81 -12.44 -46.86 -33.87
C VAL A 81 -13.96 -46.70 -33.95
N LEU A 82 -14.52 -45.75 -33.22
CA LEU A 82 -15.95 -45.44 -33.25
C LEU A 82 -16.28 -44.59 -34.47
N GLN A 83 -17.26 -45.04 -35.25
CA GLN A 83 -17.89 -44.27 -36.32
C GLN A 83 -18.84 -43.19 -35.76
N PRO A 84 -19.24 -42.17 -36.55
CA PRO A 84 -20.12 -41.09 -36.09
C PRO A 84 -21.42 -41.60 -35.46
N GLN A 85 -21.58 -41.36 -34.15
CA GLN A 85 -22.67 -41.88 -33.31
C GLN A 85 -22.79 -41.09 -32.00
N LYS A 86 -23.85 -41.31 -31.21
CA LYS A 86 -23.95 -40.81 -29.83
C LYS A 86 -23.41 -41.84 -28.83
N VAL A 87 -22.64 -41.38 -27.86
CA VAL A 87 -22.08 -42.17 -26.75
C VAL A 87 -22.17 -41.38 -25.44
N GLN A 88 -22.09 -42.07 -24.30
CA GLN A 88 -21.91 -41.44 -22.99
C GLN A 88 -20.54 -41.80 -22.43
N LEU A 89 -19.87 -40.83 -21.80
CA LEU A 89 -18.69 -41.06 -20.96
C LEU A 89 -19.08 -40.87 -19.50
N VAL A 90 -18.73 -41.83 -18.65
CA VAL A 90 -19.00 -41.81 -17.21
C VAL A 90 -17.67 -41.79 -16.45
N PHE A 91 -17.42 -40.70 -15.72
CA PHE A 91 -16.22 -40.46 -14.93
C PHE A 91 -16.53 -40.63 -13.44
N LYS A 92 -15.72 -41.44 -12.75
CA LYS A 92 -15.61 -41.42 -11.27
C LYS A 92 -14.32 -40.75 -10.87
N LEU A 93 -14.38 -39.82 -9.93
CA LEU A 93 -13.25 -38.96 -9.57
C LEU A 93 -13.24 -38.59 -8.08
N ILE A 94 -12.07 -38.18 -7.59
CA ILE A 94 -11.89 -37.48 -6.32
C ILE A 94 -11.18 -36.15 -6.59
N GLY A 95 -11.63 -35.08 -5.92
CA GLY A 95 -10.98 -33.77 -5.93
C GLY A 95 -10.85 -33.14 -4.54
N GLU A 96 -10.07 -32.06 -4.44
CA GLU A 96 -9.85 -31.30 -3.20
C GLU A 96 -10.62 -29.98 -3.23
N LEU A 97 -11.23 -29.61 -2.10
CA LEU A 97 -11.71 -28.24 -1.84
C LEU A 97 -10.52 -27.34 -1.53
N ASN A 98 -9.80 -26.91 -2.56
CA ASN A 98 -8.57 -26.12 -2.45
C ASN A 98 -8.79 -24.71 -1.82
N ASP A 99 -7.72 -24.05 -1.37
CA ASP A 99 -7.75 -22.73 -0.71
C ASP A 99 -7.39 -21.55 -1.64
N LYS A 100 -7.43 -21.73 -2.96
CA LYS A 100 -6.92 -20.77 -3.96
C LYS A 100 -8.03 -19.99 -4.68
N MET A 101 -9.23 -19.95 -4.09
CA MET A 101 -10.42 -19.22 -4.57
C MET A 101 -10.78 -19.48 -6.05
N ARG A 102 -10.48 -20.69 -6.55
CA ARG A 102 -10.72 -21.10 -7.94
C ARG A 102 -11.03 -22.58 -8.07
N GLY A 103 -11.76 -22.96 -9.11
CA GLY A 103 -12.30 -24.32 -9.23
C GLY A 103 -13.39 -24.52 -8.20
N PHE A 104 -13.43 -25.68 -7.54
CA PHE A 104 -14.24 -25.89 -6.33
C PHE A 104 -13.32 -25.74 -5.11
N TYR A 105 -13.61 -24.74 -4.25
CA TYR A 105 -12.68 -24.24 -3.24
C TYR A 105 -13.34 -24.08 -1.87
N ARG A 106 -12.53 -24.04 -0.80
CA ARG A 106 -12.94 -23.74 0.58
C ARG A 106 -12.69 -22.26 0.89
N SER A 107 -13.63 -21.61 1.58
CA SER A 107 -13.45 -20.28 2.18
C SER A 107 -13.74 -20.35 3.68
N GLN A 108 -13.02 -19.56 4.47
CA GLN A 108 -13.04 -19.58 5.94
C GLN A 108 -13.58 -18.25 6.47
N TYR A 109 -14.44 -18.32 7.48
CA TYR A 109 -14.96 -17.14 8.19
C TYR A 109 -15.08 -17.41 9.70
N LYS A 110 -15.31 -16.37 10.50
CA LYS A 110 -15.59 -16.49 11.93
C LYS A 110 -17.05 -16.20 12.22
N ASP A 111 -17.65 -17.04 13.06
CA ASP A 111 -19.04 -16.89 13.51
C ASP A 111 -19.12 -15.89 14.68
N LYS A 112 -20.33 -15.55 15.15
CA LYS A 112 -20.56 -14.57 16.23
C LYS A 112 -19.84 -14.90 17.55
N ASP A 113 -19.56 -16.18 17.79
CA ASP A 113 -18.82 -16.68 18.95
C ASP A 113 -17.29 -16.70 18.76
N GLY A 114 -16.80 -16.23 17.61
CA GLY A 114 -15.39 -16.24 17.23
C GLY A 114 -14.87 -17.59 16.70
N SER A 115 -15.72 -18.62 16.64
CA SER A 115 -15.33 -19.95 16.15
C SER A 115 -15.18 -19.97 14.62
N GLU A 116 -14.20 -20.73 14.15
CA GLU A 116 -13.89 -20.83 12.72
C GLU A 116 -14.87 -21.76 12.01
N LYS A 117 -15.41 -21.28 10.89
CA LYS A 117 -16.34 -22.01 10.01
C LYS A 117 -15.79 -22.03 8.58
N PHE A 118 -16.25 -23.00 7.81
CA PHE A 118 -15.91 -23.17 6.40
C PHE A 118 -17.16 -23.24 5.53
N LEU A 119 -17.07 -22.70 4.33
CA LEU A 119 -18.00 -22.91 3.22
C LEU A 119 -17.24 -23.46 2.01
N ALA A 120 -17.93 -24.14 1.10
CA ALA A 120 -17.39 -24.53 -0.20
C ALA A 120 -18.09 -23.73 -1.31
N SER A 121 -17.31 -23.17 -2.24
CA SER A 121 -17.81 -22.32 -3.32
C SER A 121 -17.07 -22.62 -4.62
N THR A 122 -17.61 -22.18 -5.76
CA THR A 122 -16.99 -22.40 -7.08
C THR A 122 -16.70 -21.09 -7.79
N GLN A 123 -15.51 -20.99 -8.36
CA GLN A 123 -15.14 -19.95 -9.33
C GLN A 123 -14.57 -20.65 -10.56
N PHE A 124 -15.34 -20.69 -11.65
CA PHE A 124 -15.00 -21.48 -12.85
C PHE A 124 -14.43 -20.65 -14.01
N GLU A 125 -14.72 -19.35 -14.12
CA GLU A 125 -14.06 -18.49 -15.10
C GLU A 125 -12.61 -18.20 -14.65
N SER A 126 -11.59 -18.27 -15.51
CA SER A 126 -11.63 -18.51 -16.96
C SER A 126 -11.61 -19.98 -17.38
N THR A 127 -10.79 -20.83 -16.77
CA THR A 127 -10.60 -22.25 -17.17
C THR A 127 -10.65 -23.22 -15.99
N TYR A 128 -11.40 -22.89 -14.95
CA TYR A 128 -11.30 -23.57 -13.66
C TYR A 128 -12.40 -24.60 -13.42
N ALA A 129 -13.40 -24.73 -14.30
CA ALA A 129 -14.37 -25.84 -14.25
C ALA A 129 -13.69 -27.23 -14.26
N ARG A 130 -12.57 -27.36 -14.98
CA ARG A 130 -11.75 -28.58 -15.06
C ARG A 130 -11.14 -29.05 -13.72
N LEU A 131 -11.13 -28.18 -12.69
CA LEU A 131 -10.72 -28.52 -11.31
C LEU A 131 -11.85 -29.17 -10.50
N ALA A 132 -13.10 -29.15 -10.99
CA ALA A 132 -14.25 -29.76 -10.33
C ALA A 132 -14.68 -31.06 -11.03
N PHE A 133 -14.72 -31.08 -12.37
CA PHE A 133 -15.09 -32.27 -13.15
C PHE A 133 -14.49 -32.25 -14.58
N PRO A 134 -14.23 -33.42 -15.21
CA PRO A 134 -13.81 -33.51 -16.60
C PRO A 134 -14.86 -32.94 -17.57
N TYR A 135 -14.44 -32.04 -18.44
CA TYR A 135 -15.33 -31.27 -19.32
C TYR A 135 -14.64 -30.82 -20.62
N PHE A 136 -15.41 -30.47 -21.67
CA PHE A 136 -14.86 -29.78 -22.86
C PHE A 136 -14.69 -28.28 -22.58
N ASP A 137 -13.82 -27.96 -21.62
CA ASP A 137 -13.60 -26.64 -21.02
C ASP A 137 -13.00 -25.59 -22.00
N GLU A 138 -13.83 -25.19 -22.97
CA GLU A 138 -13.68 -24.05 -23.87
C GLU A 138 -15.04 -23.32 -23.93
N PRO A 139 -15.10 -21.97 -23.88
CA PRO A 139 -16.38 -21.23 -23.80
C PRO A 139 -17.38 -21.47 -24.95
N ILE A 140 -16.91 -22.05 -26.06
CA ILE A 140 -17.71 -22.39 -27.23
C ILE A 140 -18.55 -23.67 -27.07
N SER A 141 -18.33 -24.42 -26.00
CA SER A 141 -18.85 -25.78 -25.81
C SER A 141 -20.24 -25.82 -25.15
N LYS A 142 -21.16 -24.90 -25.47
CA LYS A 142 -22.48 -24.76 -24.80
C LYS A 142 -23.17 -26.12 -24.56
N ALA A 143 -23.58 -26.37 -23.31
CA ALA A 143 -24.17 -27.62 -22.86
C ALA A 143 -25.27 -27.41 -21.82
N THR A 144 -26.10 -28.41 -21.56
CA THR A 144 -27.00 -28.42 -20.40
C THR A 144 -26.33 -29.11 -19.21
N PHE A 145 -26.66 -28.68 -17.99
CA PHE A 145 -26.12 -29.22 -16.75
C PHE A 145 -27.25 -29.61 -15.79
N ASP A 146 -27.30 -30.89 -15.45
CA ASP A 146 -28.15 -31.48 -14.42
C ASP A 146 -27.30 -31.66 -13.15
N VAL A 147 -27.48 -30.77 -12.18
CA VAL A 147 -26.67 -30.73 -10.95
C VAL A 147 -27.38 -31.45 -9.79
N THR A 148 -26.62 -32.26 -9.05
CA THR A 148 -27.06 -32.87 -7.80
C THR A 148 -25.93 -32.81 -6.78
N LEU A 149 -26.22 -32.42 -5.53
CA LEU A 149 -25.24 -32.33 -4.45
C LEU A 149 -25.66 -33.19 -3.27
N GLU A 150 -24.74 -33.96 -2.71
CA GLU A 150 -24.93 -34.65 -1.44
C GLU A 150 -24.10 -33.94 -0.35
N VAL A 151 -24.81 -33.35 0.61
CA VAL A 151 -24.26 -32.46 1.65
C VAL A 151 -24.75 -32.90 3.03
N ASP A 152 -24.03 -32.56 4.10
CA ASP A 152 -24.53 -32.80 5.47
C ASP A 152 -25.91 -32.14 5.69
N SER A 153 -26.77 -32.80 6.46
CA SER A 153 -28.18 -32.38 6.65
C SER A 153 -28.35 -30.97 7.23
N HIS A 154 -27.31 -30.42 7.86
CA HIS A 154 -27.28 -29.07 8.43
C HIS A 154 -26.72 -27.99 7.48
N LEU A 155 -26.39 -28.35 6.23
CA LEU A 155 -25.86 -27.45 5.20
C LEU A 155 -26.96 -27.02 4.22
N THR A 156 -26.73 -25.86 3.59
CA THR A 156 -27.55 -25.35 2.50
C THR A 156 -26.79 -25.50 1.19
N ALA A 157 -27.47 -26.03 0.18
CA ALA A 157 -26.91 -26.29 -1.14
C ALA A 157 -27.57 -25.35 -2.15
N LEU A 158 -26.76 -24.58 -2.88
CA LEU A 158 -27.18 -23.61 -3.88
C LEU A 158 -26.48 -23.90 -5.22
N SER A 159 -27.16 -23.55 -6.31
CA SER A 159 -26.71 -23.75 -7.69
C SER A 159 -27.40 -22.72 -8.59
N ASN A 160 -27.08 -22.69 -9.88
CA ASN A 160 -27.67 -21.80 -10.89
C ASN A 160 -29.21 -21.81 -10.99
N MET A 161 -29.85 -22.86 -10.49
CA MET A 161 -31.27 -23.14 -10.72
C MET A 161 -31.96 -23.50 -9.41
N ASN A 162 -33.27 -23.27 -9.35
CA ASN A 162 -34.08 -23.60 -8.17
C ASN A 162 -33.97 -25.10 -7.82
N VAL A 163 -34.02 -25.42 -6.51
CA VAL A 163 -34.12 -26.78 -5.99
C VAL A 163 -35.45 -27.40 -6.44
N ILE A 164 -35.39 -28.62 -7.01
CA ILE A 164 -36.56 -29.44 -7.34
C ILE A 164 -36.89 -30.40 -6.19
N SER A 165 -35.87 -30.99 -5.55
CA SER A 165 -36.07 -31.95 -4.46
C SER A 165 -34.89 -31.97 -3.48
N GLU A 166 -35.20 -32.04 -2.19
CA GLU A 166 -34.27 -32.46 -1.15
C GLU A 166 -34.72 -33.81 -0.57
N THR A 167 -33.84 -34.81 -0.53
CA THR A 167 -34.13 -36.13 0.05
C THR A 167 -33.04 -36.54 1.05
N PRO A 168 -33.39 -36.99 2.28
CA PRO A 168 -32.40 -37.51 3.22
C PRO A 168 -31.70 -38.76 2.68
N THR A 169 -30.41 -38.94 3.00
CA THR A 169 -29.72 -40.21 2.79
C THR A 169 -30.27 -41.29 3.74
N THR A 170 -30.04 -42.57 3.42
CA THR A 170 -30.53 -43.71 4.21
C THR A 170 -30.01 -43.76 5.66
N ASP A 171 -28.92 -43.06 5.97
CA ASP A 171 -28.38 -42.89 7.33
C ASP A 171 -28.87 -41.61 8.04
N GLY A 172 -29.66 -40.76 7.37
CA GLY A 172 -30.19 -39.49 7.88
C GLY A 172 -29.16 -38.39 8.13
N LYS A 173 -27.86 -38.64 7.89
CA LYS A 173 -26.77 -37.69 8.20
C LYS A 173 -26.60 -36.62 7.12
N ARG A 174 -26.89 -36.98 5.88
CA ARG A 174 -26.74 -36.15 4.69
C ARG A 174 -28.09 -35.98 3.98
N LYS A 175 -28.14 -35.05 3.03
CA LYS A 175 -29.26 -34.86 2.11
C LYS A 175 -28.76 -34.74 0.69
N VAL A 176 -29.51 -35.29 -0.25
CA VAL A 176 -29.31 -35.16 -1.69
C VAL A 176 -30.22 -34.04 -2.18
N VAL A 177 -29.63 -33.01 -2.77
CA VAL A 177 -30.31 -31.83 -3.31
C VAL A 177 -30.18 -31.84 -4.83
N THR A 178 -31.31 -31.86 -5.53
CA THR A 178 -31.38 -31.85 -7.00
C THR A 178 -31.94 -30.53 -7.48
N PHE A 179 -31.26 -29.90 -8.45
CA PHE A 179 -31.64 -28.60 -9.01
C PHE A 179 -32.29 -28.76 -10.39
N ALA A 180 -33.03 -27.74 -10.83
CA ALA A 180 -33.63 -27.75 -12.17
C ALA A 180 -32.58 -27.62 -13.29
N ALA A 181 -32.89 -28.17 -14.46
CA ALA A 181 -32.04 -28.06 -15.64
C ALA A 181 -32.21 -26.69 -16.33
N LYS A 182 -31.11 -25.97 -16.58
CA LYS A 182 -31.14 -24.71 -17.38
C LYS A 182 -30.95 -25.01 -18.87
N ARG A 183 -31.57 -24.19 -19.72
CA ARG A 183 -31.47 -24.29 -21.18
C ARG A 183 -30.14 -23.68 -21.67
N GLN A 184 -29.17 -24.52 -22.01
CA GLN A 184 -27.84 -24.20 -22.58
C GLN A 184 -27.02 -23.13 -21.82
N LEU A 185 -26.11 -23.57 -20.97
CA LEU A 185 -25.11 -22.73 -20.29
C LEU A 185 -23.80 -22.62 -21.10
N ARG A 186 -23.09 -21.50 -20.93
CA ARG A 186 -21.63 -21.39 -21.12
C ARG A 186 -20.92 -21.80 -19.84
N THR A 187 -19.59 -21.85 -19.84
CA THR A 187 -18.76 -22.01 -18.63
C THR A 187 -18.68 -20.72 -17.79
N GLU A 188 -19.86 -20.18 -17.47
CA GLU A 188 -20.11 -19.23 -16.41
C GLU A 188 -20.67 -20.08 -15.22
N ALA A 189 -20.24 -19.81 -13.98
CA ALA A 189 -20.39 -20.74 -12.83
C ALA A 189 -21.88 -20.88 -12.38
N TYR A 190 -22.34 -21.70 -11.40
CA TYR A 190 -21.92 -21.85 -9.98
C TYR A 190 -22.49 -23.12 -9.32
N ILE A 191 -21.76 -23.66 -8.34
CA ILE A 191 -22.24 -24.64 -7.34
C ILE A 191 -21.70 -24.20 -5.96
N ILE A 192 -22.57 -23.76 -5.05
CA ILE A 192 -22.17 -23.21 -3.75
C ILE A 192 -22.78 -24.05 -2.63
N VAL A 193 -21.94 -24.55 -1.71
CA VAL A 193 -22.35 -25.34 -0.55
C VAL A 193 -21.94 -24.60 0.72
N CYS A 194 -22.90 -23.93 1.35
CA CYS A 194 -22.65 -23.09 2.52
C CYS A 194 -23.22 -23.69 3.81
N ARG A 195 -22.53 -23.44 4.92
CA ARG A 195 -22.97 -23.80 6.26
C ARG A 195 -23.60 -22.61 6.96
N VAL A 196 -24.91 -22.40 6.84
CA VAL A 196 -25.58 -21.46 7.75
C VAL A 196 -27.06 -21.82 7.99
N LYS A 197 -27.49 -21.70 9.25
CA LYS A 197 -28.82 -21.12 9.56
C LYS A 197 -28.77 -19.63 9.24
N SER A 198 -28.68 -19.25 7.97
CA SER A 198 -28.68 -17.84 7.57
C SER A 198 -30.12 -17.34 7.58
N GLU A 199 -30.36 -16.18 8.16
CA GLU A 199 -31.59 -15.44 7.95
C GLU A 199 -31.61 -14.98 6.48
N GLU A 200 -32.50 -15.55 5.66
CA GLU A 200 -32.73 -15.06 4.29
C GLU A 200 -33.41 -13.70 4.35
N TYR A 201 -32.82 -12.67 3.76
CA TYR A 201 -33.50 -11.39 3.59
C TYR A 201 -34.20 -11.36 2.22
N ILE A 202 -35.54 -11.46 2.24
CA ILE A 202 -36.39 -11.32 1.06
C ILE A 202 -36.68 -9.83 0.88
N ILE A 203 -36.14 -9.22 -0.17
CA ILE A 203 -36.26 -7.77 -0.39
C ILE A 203 -37.64 -7.39 -0.95
N ASN A 204 -38.20 -8.24 -1.81
CA ASN A 204 -39.56 -8.08 -2.31
C ASN A 204 -40.17 -9.43 -2.66
N GLU A 205 -41.28 -9.79 -1.99
CA GLU A 205 -42.03 -11.03 -2.27
C GLU A 205 -42.60 -11.07 -3.70
N LYS A 206 -42.86 -9.91 -4.33
CA LYS A 206 -43.34 -9.84 -5.72
C LYS A 206 -42.26 -10.17 -6.75
N ASP A 207 -41.00 -9.81 -6.48
CA ASP A 207 -39.92 -9.85 -7.47
C ASP A 207 -38.92 -11.01 -7.22
N ARG A 208 -39.11 -11.81 -6.17
CA ARG A 208 -38.34 -13.04 -5.85
C ARG A 208 -36.82 -12.86 -5.73
N ILE A 209 -36.34 -11.67 -5.32
CA ILE A 209 -34.93 -11.41 -5.07
C ILE A 209 -34.56 -11.76 -3.62
N ARG A 210 -33.54 -12.60 -3.44
CA ARG A 210 -32.96 -13.02 -2.15
C ARG A 210 -31.54 -12.50 -2.00
N VAL A 211 -31.13 -12.13 -0.78
CA VAL A 211 -29.73 -11.87 -0.46
C VAL A 211 -29.32 -12.73 0.74
N ILE A 212 -28.18 -13.41 0.60
CA ILE A 212 -27.62 -14.35 1.58
C ILE A 212 -26.25 -13.82 2.01
N PHE A 213 -26.12 -13.48 3.28
CA PHE A 213 -24.88 -12.96 3.85
C PHE A 213 -24.11 -14.08 4.57
N SER A 214 -22.78 -14.12 4.44
CA SER A 214 -21.94 -15.06 5.21
C SER A 214 -21.82 -14.71 6.70
N GLN A 215 -22.09 -13.46 7.09
CA GLN A 215 -22.11 -13.02 8.50
C GLN A 215 -23.28 -12.07 8.78
N GLN A 216 -23.79 -12.10 10.01
CA GLN A 216 -24.85 -11.19 10.45
C GLN A 216 -24.39 -9.73 10.55
N LYS A 217 -23.12 -9.48 10.89
CA LYS A 217 -22.59 -8.11 11.02
C LYS A 217 -22.62 -7.32 9.71
N THR A 218 -22.59 -8.02 8.58
CA THR A 218 -22.70 -7.46 7.23
C THR A 218 -24.14 -7.09 6.87
N ILE A 219 -25.15 -7.62 7.58
CA ILE A 219 -26.59 -7.36 7.36
C ILE A 219 -26.98 -5.94 7.82
N ASP A 220 -26.36 -5.44 8.89
CA ASP A 220 -26.63 -4.09 9.44
C ASP A 220 -26.06 -2.95 8.56
N SER A 221 -25.36 -3.29 7.47
CA SER A 221 -24.80 -2.34 6.52
C SER A 221 -25.88 -1.77 5.58
N VAL A 222 -26.23 -0.50 5.82
CA VAL A 222 -27.14 0.30 4.97
C VAL A 222 -26.75 0.28 3.49
N TYR A 223 -25.45 0.14 3.19
CA TYR A 223 -24.92 0.08 1.83
C TYR A 223 -25.46 -1.12 1.02
N TYR A 224 -25.34 -2.34 1.54
CA TYR A 224 -25.77 -3.55 0.82
C TYR A 224 -27.29 -3.58 0.63
N LYS A 225 -28.04 -3.18 1.66
CA LYS A 225 -29.50 -3.05 1.57
C LYS A 225 -29.92 -2.10 0.45
N THR A 226 -29.31 -0.92 0.39
CA THR A 226 -29.59 0.10 -0.64
C THR A 226 -29.20 -0.35 -2.05
N LEU A 227 -28.09 -1.08 -2.19
CA LEU A 227 -27.62 -1.62 -3.48
C LEU A 227 -28.62 -2.65 -4.03
N SER A 228 -29.04 -3.59 -3.21
CA SER A 228 -29.94 -4.67 -3.63
C SER A 228 -31.38 -4.19 -3.90
N GLU A 229 -31.88 -3.21 -3.15
CA GLU A 229 -33.15 -2.52 -3.47
C GLU A 229 -33.11 -1.85 -4.86
N ARG A 230 -31.98 -1.25 -5.25
CA ARG A 230 -31.80 -0.60 -6.57
C ARG A 230 -31.69 -1.60 -7.73
N ILE A 231 -31.02 -2.73 -7.53
CA ILE A 231 -30.97 -3.82 -8.52
C ILE A 231 -32.39 -4.32 -8.82
N GLY A 232 -33.25 -4.46 -7.81
CA GLY A 232 -34.66 -4.81 -8.00
C GLY A 232 -35.47 -3.82 -8.83
N VAL A 233 -35.11 -2.53 -8.85
CA VAL A 233 -35.76 -1.53 -9.72
C VAL A 233 -35.32 -1.69 -11.18
N LEU A 234 -34.04 -2.01 -11.44
CA LEU A 234 -33.49 -2.21 -12.79
C LEU A 234 -34.08 -3.45 -13.48
N MET A 235 -34.33 -4.53 -12.74
CA MET A 235 -34.78 -5.83 -13.29
C MET A 235 -36.27 -5.90 -13.66
N LYS A 236 -37.05 -4.81 -13.53
CA LYS A 236 -38.51 -4.76 -13.75
C LYS A 236 -39.01 -5.04 -15.18
N LYS A 237 -38.16 -5.47 -16.12
CA LYS A 237 -38.49 -5.53 -17.56
C LYS A 237 -38.61 -6.93 -18.18
N GLU A 238 -38.22 -8.02 -17.51
CA GLU A 238 -38.34 -9.38 -18.05
C GLU A 238 -38.89 -10.42 -17.04
N GLU A 239 -39.12 -11.66 -17.52
CA GLU A 239 -39.96 -12.69 -16.89
C GLU A 239 -39.50 -13.22 -15.50
N PRO A 240 -40.41 -13.78 -14.67
CA PRO A 240 -40.21 -13.96 -13.24
C PRO A 240 -39.36 -15.19 -12.85
N GLN A 241 -38.04 -15.00 -12.73
CA GLN A 241 -37.11 -15.96 -12.11
C GLN A 241 -36.56 -15.46 -10.77
N THR A 242 -36.07 -16.39 -9.94
CA THR A 242 -35.54 -16.10 -8.59
C THR A 242 -34.08 -15.69 -8.69
N ILE A 243 -33.73 -14.48 -8.26
CA ILE A 243 -32.34 -14.02 -8.20
C ILE A 243 -31.85 -14.11 -6.76
N THR A 244 -30.71 -14.76 -6.54
CA THR A 244 -29.99 -14.72 -5.25
C THR A 244 -28.71 -13.88 -5.39
N LEU A 245 -28.30 -13.19 -4.33
CA LEU A 245 -26.98 -12.55 -4.23
C LEU A 245 -26.28 -13.09 -2.98
N ILE A 246 -25.00 -13.43 -3.08
CA ILE A 246 -24.21 -13.97 -1.97
C ILE A 246 -23.06 -13.01 -1.67
N VAL A 247 -22.93 -12.60 -0.41
CA VAL A 247 -21.86 -11.67 0.03
C VAL A 247 -20.85 -12.42 0.88
N HIS A 248 -19.59 -12.43 0.43
CA HIS A 248 -18.44 -13.05 1.09
C HIS A 248 -17.54 -12.00 1.76
N ASP A 249 -17.07 -12.30 2.96
CA ASP A 249 -16.29 -11.36 3.80
C ASP A 249 -14.79 -11.26 3.42
N ASN A 250 -14.27 -12.24 2.67
CA ASN A 250 -12.87 -12.28 2.21
C ASN A 250 -12.68 -11.66 0.81
N ASP A 251 -13.76 -11.29 0.12
CA ASP A 251 -13.70 -10.78 -1.25
C ASP A 251 -13.50 -9.26 -1.29
N LEU A 252 -12.26 -8.85 -1.53
CA LEU A 252 -11.90 -7.44 -1.84
C LEU A 252 -12.53 -6.92 -3.15
N LYS A 253 -13.12 -7.80 -3.96
CA LYS A 253 -13.99 -7.46 -5.09
C LYS A 253 -15.42 -7.93 -4.78
N ILE A 254 -16.38 -7.02 -4.66
CA ILE A 254 -17.80 -7.40 -4.62
C ILE A 254 -18.17 -7.99 -6.00
N SER A 255 -18.15 -9.31 -6.13
CA SER A 255 -18.76 -10.04 -7.24
C SER A 255 -20.28 -9.98 -7.10
N VAL A 256 -20.90 -8.93 -7.64
CA VAL A 256 -22.36 -8.90 -7.86
C VAL A 256 -22.69 -9.78 -9.07
N GLU A 257 -22.45 -11.08 -8.93
CA GLU A 257 -22.88 -12.07 -9.91
C GLU A 257 -24.37 -12.34 -9.69
N ILE A 258 -25.19 -11.57 -10.41
CA ILE A 258 -26.65 -11.67 -10.40
C ILE A 258 -27.02 -13.10 -10.81
N LEU A 259 -27.65 -13.89 -9.92
CA LEU A 259 -27.99 -15.30 -10.21
C LEU A 259 -28.93 -15.53 -11.40
N ASP A 260 -29.47 -14.47 -11.99
CA ASP A 260 -30.03 -14.52 -13.33
C ASP A 260 -29.60 -13.33 -14.20
N SER A 261 -28.30 -13.24 -14.46
CA SER A 261 -27.75 -12.46 -15.58
C SER A 261 -28.36 -12.84 -16.94
N LEU A 262 -29.00 -14.00 -17.02
CA LEU A 262 -29.34 -14.70 -18.25
C LEU A 262 -30.62 -14.24 -18.96
N THR A 263 -31.47 -13.43 -18.34
CA THR A 263 -32.49 -12.66 -19.08
C THR A 263 -31.82 -11.71 -20.06
N LEU A 264 -30.78 -10.99 -19.62
CA LEU A 264 -29.98 -10.12 -20.48
C LEU A 264 -29.03 -10.91 -21.42
N THR A 265 -28.50 -12.07 -21.00
CA THR A 265 -27.64 -12.93 -21.83
C THR A 265 -28.39 -13.70 -22.93
N ALA A 266 -29.72 -13.87 -22.84
CA ALA A 266 -30.51 -14.63 -23.83
C ALA A 266 -30.46 -14.04 -25.25
N ALA A 267 -30.08 -12.77 -25.37
CA ALA A 267 -29.95 -12.06 -26.63
C ALA A 267 -28.74 -12.52 -27.49
N ILE A 268 -27.57 -12.80 -26.89
CA ILE A 268 -26.29 -12.70 -27.63
C ILE A 268 -25.53 -14.04 -27.81
N ASP A 269 -24.98 -14.21 -29.02
CA ASP A 269 -23.77 -14.97 -29.41
C ASP A 269 -23.85 -16.45 -29.86
N SER A 270 -23.43 -16.68 -31.12
CA SER A 270 -22.60 -17.85 -31.48
C SER A 270 -21.58 -17.68 -32.65
N SER A 271 -20.39 -17.08 -32.40
CA SER A 271 -19.04 -17.52 -32.91
C SER A 271 -18.74 -17.62 -34.44
N LYS A 272 -17.53 -17.87 -35.03
CA LYS A 272 -16.12 -18.18 -34.64
C LYS A 272 -15.08 -17.56 -35.61
N SER A 273 -13.93 -17.04 -35.15
CA SER A 273 -12.64 -17.14 -35.88
C SER A 273 -11.41 -16.83 -34.99
N ASN A 274 -10.43 -17.73 -34.98
CA ASN A 274 -9.05 -17.65 -34.42
C ASN A 274 -8.72 -16.90 -33.10
N LYS A 275 -9.68 -16.45 -32.28
CA LYS A 275 -9.44 -15.88 -30.94
C LYS A 275 -10.42 -16.47 -29.93
N LYS A 276 -9.91 -17.27 -28.98
CA LYS A 276 -10.71 -18.16 -28.11
C LYS A 276 -11.35 -17.51 -26.86
N TRP A 277 -11.00 -16.26 -26.56
CA TRP A 277 -11.30 -15.62 -25.26
C TRP A 277 -12.08 -14.30 -25.33
N ILE A 278 -12.50 -13.87 -26.52
CA ILE A 278 -13.04 -12.50 -26.74
C ILE A 278 -14.51 -12.32 -26.30
N PHE A 279 -15.23 -13.40 -25.97
CA PHE A 279 -16.69 -13.29 -25.80
C PHE A 279 -17.21 -13.04 -24.37
N SER A 280 -16.55 -13.46 -23.28
CA SER A 280 -16.94 -12.95 -21.94
C SER A 280 -16.58 -11.45 -21.79
N GLN A 281 -15.55 -10.99 -22.49
CA GLN A 281 -15.14 -9.58 -22.59
C GLN A 281 -16.19 -8.66 -23.22
N LEU A 282 -17.25 -9.21 -23.83
CA LEU A 282 -18.37 -8.43 -24.40
C LEU A 282 -19.55 -8.32 -23.43
N PHE A 283 -19.60 -9.17 -22.41
CA PHE A 283 -20.60 -9.12 -21.34
C PHE A 283 -20.31 -7.94 -20.38
N GLU A 284 -19.07 -7.80 -19.90
CA GLU A 284 -18.62 -6.65 -19.09
C GLU A 284 -18.85 -5.30 -19.81
N VAL A 285 -18.65 -5.27 -21.13
CA VAL A 285 -18.87 -4.08 -21.97
C VAL A 285 -20.33 -3.63 -21.94
N PHE A 286 -21.27 -4.55 -22.13
CA PHE A 286 -22.69 -4.23 -22.12
C PHE A 286 -23.21 -3.93 -20.71
N GLU A 287 -22.74 -4.63 -19.68
CA GLU A 287 -23.10 -4.32 -18.29
C GLU A 287 -22.63 -2.91 -17.90
N THR A 288 -21.42 -2.52 -18.32
CA THR A 288 -20.87 -1.17 -18.13
C THR A 288 -21.70 -0.11 -18.85
N ILE A 289 -22.08 -0.34 -20.11
CA ILE A 289 -22.91 0.59 -20.90
C ILE A 289 -24.30 0.76 -20.26
N LEU A 290 -24.91 -0.31 -19.77
CA LEU A 290 -26.21 -0.27 -19.09
C LEU A 290 -26.15 0.43 -17.73
N ARG A 291 -25.03 0.31 -16.99
CA ARG A 291 -24.77 1.09 -15.77
C ARG A 291 -24.68 2.59 -16.04
N GLY A 292 -24.20 3.01 -17.23
CA GLY A 292 -24.14 4.41 -17.64
C GLY A 292 -25.46 4.99 -18.18
N ILE A 293 -26.24 4.21 -18.94
CA ILE A 293 -27.50 4.67 -19.58
C ILE A 293 -28.72 4.55 -18.64
N GLY A 294 -28.67 3.68 -17.64
CA GLY A 294 -29.85 3.14 -16.95
C GLY A 294 -30.47 3.94 -15.78
N VAL A 295 -30.31 5.27 -15.66
CA VAL A 295 -30.91 6.06 -14.55
C VAL A 295 -32.00 7.03 -15.03
N PRO A 296 -33.30 6.72 -14.83
CA PRO A 296 -34.39 7.66 -15.08
C PRO A 296 -34.32 8.91 -14.18
N LEU A 297 -34.68 10.07 -14.71
CA LEU A 297 -34.64 11.36 -14.00
C LEU A 297 -35.59 11.46 -12.79
N ASP A 298 -36.58 10.57 -12.65
CA ASP A 298 -37.71 10.75 -11.72
C ASP A 298 -37.41 10.42 -10.25
N LEU A 299 -36.18 10.01 -9.92
CA LEU A 299 -35.74 9.69 -8.54
C LEU A 299 -34.80 10.77 -7.95
N CYS A 300 -35.13 12.03 -8.23
CA CYS A 300 -34.44 13.20 -7.65
C CYS A 300 -34.88 13.49 -6.21
N ASN A 301 -34.22 12.90 -5.21
CA ASN A 301 -34.06 13.55 -3.90
C ASN A 301 -32.84 13.04 -3.11
N LEU A 302 -31.76 13.81 -3.18
CA LEU A 302 -30.60 13.90 -2.26
C LEU A 302 -29.68 12.66 -2.05
N THR A 303 -28.39 12.95 -1.84
CA THR A 303 -27.21 12.07 -1.62
C THR A 303 -26.89 10.99 -2.67
N ALA A 304 -27.86 10.21 -3.16
CA ALA A 304 -27.60 9.09 -4.08
C ALA A 304 -26.94 9.51 -5.40
N PHE A 305 -27.38 10.65 -5.97
CA PHE A 305 -26.90 11.18 -7.25
C PHE A 305 -25.47 11.74 -7.17
N GLN A 306 -25.04 12.20 -5.99
CA GLN A 306 -23.67 12.68 -5.77
C GLN A 306 -22.69 11.49 -5.71
N PHE A 307 -23.06 10.39 -5.06
CA PHE A 307 -22.25 9.17 -5.04
C PHE A 307 -22.19 8.49 -6.40
N LEU A 308 -23.31 8.43 -7.15
CA LEU A 308 -23.30 7.90 -8.52
C LEU A 308 -22.52 8.80 -9.48
N ARG A 309 -22.65 10.13 -9.43
CA ARG A 309 -21.73 11.02 -10.17
C ARG A 309 -20.28 10.88 -9.73
N LYS A 310 -20.01 10.52 -8.46
CA LYS A 310 -18.65 10.20 -7.98
C LYS A 310 -18.17 8.93 -8.67
N CYS A 311 -18.94 7.83 -8.67
CA CYS A 311 -18.59 6.57 -9.34
C CYS A 311 -18.47 6.68 -10.86
N ASP A 312 -19.39 7.36 -11.52
CA ASP A 312 -19.42 7.57 -12.98
C ASP A 312 -18.18 8.37 -13.43
N LYS A 313 -17.93 9.51 -12.76
CA LYS A 313 -16.69 10.27 -12.91
C LYS A 313 -15.45 9.44 -12.56
N ASP A 314 -15.42 8.68 -11.47
CA ASP A 314 -14.25 7.87 -11.05
C ASP A 314 -14.00 6.69 -12.02
N TYR A 315 -15.04 6.18 -12.69
CA TYR A 315 -14.94 5.08 -13.64
C TYR A 315 -14.41 5.56 -14.99
N GLU A 316 -14.99 6.63 -15.56
CA GLU A 316 -14.41 7.31 -16.73
C GLU A 316 -12.97 7.78 -16.43
N TYR A 317 -12.73 8.36 -15.26
CA TYR A 317 -11.40 8.78 -14.78
C TYR A 317 -10.41 7.62 -14.69
N ARG A 318 -10.78 6.46 -14.12
CA ARG A 318 -9.90 5.28 -14.07
C ARG A 318 -9.61 4.76 -15.47
N MET A 319 -10.61 4.68 -16.35
CA MET A 319 -10.45 4.22 -17.73
C MET A 319 -9.54 5.15 -18.55
N PHE A 320 -9.69 6.47 -18.45
CA PHE A 320 -8.82 7.44 -19.14
C PHE A 320 -7.41 7.58 -18.52
N CYS A 321 -7.14 6.92 -17.40
CA CYS A 321 -5.85 6.98 -16.70
C CYS A 321 -5.11 5.65 -16.63
N ASP A 322 -5.70 4.53 -17.06
CA ASP A 322 -5.04 3.23 -16.99
C ASP A 322 -3.91 3.12 -18.03
N GLU A 323 -2.66 3.14 -17.55
CA GLU A 323 -1.47 2.96 -18.38
C GLU A 323 -1.49 1.63 -19.15
N LYS A 324 -2.15 0.57 -18.63
CA LYS A 324 -2.26 -0.75 -19.28
C LYS A 324 -2.86 -0.65 -20.69
N LEU A 325 -3.80 0.27 -20.92
CA LEU A 325 -4.43 0.49 -22.24
C LEU A 325 -3.44 0.93 -23.32
N SER A 326 -2.32 1.56 -22.92
CA SER A 326 -1.25 2.00 -23.82
C SER A 326 -0.14 0.96 -24.01
N GLU A 327 -0.10 -0.07 -23.17
CA GLU A 327 0.93 -1.14 -23.19
C GLU A 327 0.52 -2.37 -24.03
N MET A 328 -0.65 -2.34 -24.68
CA MET A 328 -1.12 -3.42 -25.56
C MET A 328 -0.19 -3.62 -26.77
N ASN A 329 0.61 -4.69 -26.73
CA ASN A 329 1.44 -5.14 -27.86
C ASN A 329 0.63 -6.07 -28.80
N PRO A 330 0.36 -5.68 -30.06
CA PRO A 330 -0.53 -6.45 -30.96
C PRO A 330 -0.03 -7.85 -31.35
N GLU A 331 1.28 -8.09 -31.34
CA GLU A 331 1.90 -9.25 -32.01
C GLU A 331 2.30 -10.39 -31.07
N GLY A 332 2.22 -10.20 -29.74
CA GLY A 332 2.84 -11.10 -28.75
C GLY A 332 1.90 -11.97 -27.90
N ILE A 333 0.57 -11.84 -28.04
CA ILE A 333 -0.37 -12.56 -27.17
C ILE A 333 -0.73 -13.93 -27.77
N ASP A 334 0.06 -14.96 -27.44
CA ASP A 334 -0.34 -16.36 -27.66
C ASP A 334 -1.40 -16.76 -26.61
N TRP A 335 -2.66 -16.84 -27.04
CA TRP A 335 -3.85 -17.11 -26.22
C TRP A 335 -4.00 -18.58 -25.75
N LYS A 336 -2.91 -19.35 -25.76
CA LYS A 336 -2.89 -20.78 -25.38
C LYS A 336 -2.67 -21.06 -23.89
N CYS A 337 -2.33 -20.05 -23.09
CA CYS A 337 -2.03 -20.21 -21.66
C CYS A 337 -3.05 -19.48 -20.76
N PRO A 338 -3.60 -20.14 -19.72
CA PRO A 338 -4.50 -19.49 -18.76
C PRO A 338 -3.88 -18.34 -17.94
N GLN A 339 -2.55 -18.32 -17.75
CA GLN A 339 -1.85 -17.39 -16.84
C GLN A 339 -1.76 -15.92 -17.33
N LYS A 340 -2.67 -15.45 -18.20
CA LYS A 340 -2.64 -14.12 -18.83
C LYS A 340 -3.97 -13.36 -18.73
N GLU A 341 -4.71 -13.57 -17.64
CA GLU A 341 -6.04 -13.00 -17.36
C GLU A 341 -6.09 -11.45 -17.50
N ASN A 342 -5.02 -10.74 -17.11
CA ASN A 342 -4.91 -9.26 -17.21
C ASN A 342 -5.12 -8.69 -18.64
N GLY A 343 -5.01 -9.50 -19.70
CA GLY A 343 -5.25 -9.04 -21.07
C GLY A 343 -6.73 -8.88 -21.45
N ALA A 344 -7.64 -9.45 -20.66
CA ALA A 344 -9.08 -9.44 -20.94
C ALA A 344 -9.77 -8.16 -20.46
N GLU A 345 -9.59 -7.82 -19.17
CA GLU A 345 -10.07 -6.60 -18.52
C GLU A 345 -9.77 -5.34 -19.36
N VAL A 346 -8.52 -5.20 -19.81
CA VAL A 346 -8.04 -4.08 -20.62
C VAL A 346 -8.72 -4.01 -21.99
N LEU A 347 -9.12 -5.13 -22.59
CA LEU A 347 -9.83 -5.14 -23.88
C LEU A 347 -11.33 -4.81 -23.71
N GLY A 348 -11.95 -5.29 -22.63
CA GLY A 348 -13.32 -4.92 -22.24
C GLY A 348 -13.44 -3.41 -22.00
N MET A 349 -12.57 -2.86 -21.14
CA MET A 349 -12.51 -1.41 -20.88
C MET A 349 -12.34 -0.61 -22.18
N LYS A 350 -11.41 -1.03 -23.06
CA LYS A 350 -11.22 -0.37 -24.36
C LYS A 350 -12.46 -0.40 -25.24
N SER A 351 -13.18 -1.52 -25.30
CA SER A 351 -14.38 -1.66 -26.12
C SER A 351 -15.49 -0.68 -25.70
N VAL A 352 -15.68 -0.45 -24.40
CA VAL A 352 -16.63 0.56 -23.90
C VAL A 352 -16.26 1.96 -24.38
N LEU A 353 -15.00 2.37 -24.24
CA LEU A 353 -14.54 3.72 -24.65
C LEU A 353 -14.69 3.97 -26.15
N VAL A 354 -14.43 2.95 -26.98
CA VAL A 354 -14.61 3.04 -28.43
C VAL A 354 -16.10 3.11 -28.80
N LEU A 355 -16.98 2.40 -28.09
CA LEU A 355 -18.43 2.46 -28.31
C LEU A 355 -19.02 3.82 -27.87
N ASN A 356 -18.62 4.36 -26.72
CA ASN A 356 -19.04 5.69 -26.27
C ASN A 356 -18.60 6.80 -27.25
N MET A 357 -17.37 6.72 -27.76
CA MET A 357 -16.85 7.61 -28.80
C MET A 357 -17.63 7.51 -30.13
N ILE A 358 -18.07 6.30 -30.52
CA ILE A 358 -18.93 6.10 -31.69
C ILE A 358 -20.32 6.71 -31.45
N MET A 359 -20.92 6.46 -30.28
CA MET A 359 -22.22 7.01 -29.88
C MET A 359 -22.20 8.55 -29.92
N GLU A 360 -21.15 9.19 -29.42
CA GLU A 360 -20.99 10.65 -29.44
C GLU A 360 -20.81 11.23 -30.86
N TYR A 361 -20.22 10.43 -31.76
CA TYR A 361 -20.04 10.82 -33.17
C TYR A 361 -21.35 10.73 -33.96
N ILE A 362 -22.11 9.63 -33.84
CA ILE A 362 -23.32 9.40 -34.63
C ILE A 362 -24.61 9.93 -34.01
N GLY A 363 -24.61 10.16 -32.69
CA GLY A 363 -25.78 10.53 -31.88
C GLY A 363 -26.43 9.34 -31.18
N GLU A 364 -26.93 9.57 -29.96
CA GLU A 364 -27.51 8.55 -29.09
C GLU A 364 -28.71 7.83 -29.73
N ASP A 365 -29.66 8.56 -30.31
CA ASP A 365 -30.85 7.97 -30.95
C ASP A 365 -30.47 6.95 -32.04
N LYS A 366 -29.51 7.30 -32.92
CA LYS A 366 -29.03 6.40 -33.98
C LYS A 366 -28.26 5.21 -33.42
N PHE A 367 -27.53 5.39 -32.32
CA PHE A 367 -26.81 4.33 -31.64
C PHE A 367 -27.77 3.34 -30.96
N LEU A 368 -28.83 3.84 -30.31
CA LEU A 368 -29.89 3.02 -29.71
C LEU A 368 -30.74 2.31 -30.79
N GLU A 369 -31.09 2.99 -31.87
CA GLU A 369 -31.75 2.39 -33.04
C GLU A 369 -30.89 1.26 -33.62
N ALA A 370 -29.61 1.50 -33.83
CA ALA A 370 -28.63 0.50 -34.28
C ALA A 370 -28.58 -0.73 -33.37
N LEU A 371 -28.55 -0.54 -32.04
CA LEU A 371 -28.59 -1.63 -31.07
C LEU A 371 -29.92 -2.40 -31.11
N SER A 372 -31.05 -1.69 -31.24
CA SER A 372 -32.38 -2.30 -31.28
C SER A 372 -32.63 -3.18 -32.51
N ASN A 373 -31.98 -2.86 -33.63
CA ASN A 373 -32.09 -3.60 -34.89
C ASN A 373 -31.24 -4.88 -34.95
N ILE A 374 -30.40 -5.15 -33.93
CA ILE A 374 -29.61 -6.38 -33.85
C ILE A 374 -30.53 -7.57 -33.56
N LYS A 375 -30.94 -8.31 -34.60
CA LYS A 375 -31.75 -9.52 -34.46
C LYS A 375 -30.99 -10.63 -33.71
N TRP A 376 -31.30 -10.76 -32.43
CA TRP A 376 -30.89 -11.81 -31.50
C TRP A 376 -31.48 -13.17 -31.88
N SER A 377 -30.75 -14.01 -32.62
CA SER A 377 -31.17 -15.35 -33.02
C SER A 377 -30.30 -16.45 -32.39
N SER A 378 -30.95 -17.47 -31.83
CA SER A 378 -30.34 -18.54 -31.01
C SER A 378 -29.50 -19.58 -31.77
N HIS A 379 -29.35 -19.43 -33.09
CA HIS A 379 -28.64 -20.36 -33.96
C HIS A 379 -27.73 -19.57 -34.89
N ASN A 380 -26.47 -20.04 -34.99
CA ASN A 380 -25.44 -19.71 -35.98
C ASN A 380 -25.61 -18.38 -36.72
N ASP A 381 -24.78 -17.40 -36.37
CA ASP A 381 -23.86 -16.81 -37.33
C ASP A 381 -22.77 -16.00 -36.61
N GLU A 382 -21.63 -15.83 -37.29
CA GLU A 382 -20.59 -14.91 -36.85
C GLU A 382 -21.18 -13.50 -36.64
N TYR A 383 -20.49 -12.67 -35.84
CA TYR A 383 -20.57 -11.21 -35.99
C TYR A 383 -21.75 -10.43 -35.35
N GLN A 384 -22.22 -10.80 -34.15
CA GLN A 384 -23.32 -10.05 -33.49
C GLN A 384 -22.99 -8.60 -33.06
N LEU A 385 -21.88 -8.30 -32.37
CA LEU A 385 -21.45 -6.87 -32.22
C LEU A 385 -20.96 -6.25 -33.53
N LEU A 386 -20.60 -7.09 -34.50
CA LEU A 386 -20.27 -6.61 -35.83
C LEU A 386 -21.53 -6.22 -36.62
N ARG A 387 -22.76 -6.36 -36.10
CA ARG A 387 -23.96 -5.76 -36.73
C ARG A 387 -24.08 -4.25 -36.53
N ILE A 388 -23.32 -3.64 -35.61
CA ILE A 388 -23.03 -2.19 -35.64
C ILE A 388 -22.35 -1.79 -36.97
N LYS A 389 -21.71 -2.73 -37.67
CA LYS A 389 -21.10 -2.51 -38.99
C LYS A 389 -22.08 -2.61 -40.17
N ASP A 390 -23.34 -2.94 -39.88
CA ASP A 390 -24.42 -3.02 -40.85
C ASP A 390 -25.38 -1.81 -40.73
N VAL A 391 -25.00 -0.82 -39.91
CA VAL A 391 -25.67 0.48 -39.71
C VAL A 391 -25.18 1.48 -40.76
N ASP A 392 -23.85 1.63 -40.88
CA ASP A 392 -23.15 2.50 -41.82
C ASP A 392 -21.71 1.98 -42.01
N ASP A 393 -21.19 2.03 -43.24
CA ASP A 393 -19.80 1.63 -43.55
C ASP A 393 -18.75 2.52 -42.84
N GLU A 394 -19.09 3.75 -42.48
CA GLU A 394 -18.19 4.63 -41.72
C GLU A 394 -18.03 4.15 -40.27
N VAL A 395 -19.12 3.75 -39.60
CA VAL A 395 -19.06 3.19 -38.23
C VAL A 395 -18.30 1.87 -38.20
N LYS A 396 -18.49 1.04 -39.24
CA LYS A 396 -17.72 -0.18 -39.49
C LYS A 396 -16.21 0.09 -39.58
N LEU A 397 -15.84 1.12 -40.34
CA LEU A 397 -14.44 1.50 -40.54
C LEU A 397 -13.82 2.09 -39.27
N ILE A 398 -14.59 2.90 -38.52
CA ILE A 398 -14.19 3.36 -37.18
C ILE A 398 -13.88 2.16 -36.31
N TYR A 399 -14.88 1.37 -35.91
CA TYR A 399 -14.71 0.28 -34.93
C TYR A 399 -13.57 -0.69 -35.30
N SER A 400 -13.48 -1.08 -36.58
CA SER A 400 -12.42 -1.99 -37.04
C SER A 400 -11.01 -1.40 -36.99
N SER A 401 -10.85 -0.08 -37.13
CA SER A 401 -9.54 0.59 -37.05
C SER A 401 -8.95 0.63 -35.63
N TRP A 402 -9.81 0.56 -34.59
CA TRP A 402 -9.42 0.64 -33.18
C TRP A 402 -9.07 -0.70 -32.54
N MET A 403 -9.77 -1.78 -32.90
CA MET A 403 -9.61 -3.08 -32.23
C MET A 403 -8.23 -3.69 -32.49
N GLY A 404 -7.54 -4.11 -31.42
CA GLY A 404 -6.23 -4.77 -31.49
C GLY A 404 -5.00 -3.86 -31.65
N LYS A 405 -5.15 -2.53 -31.59
CA LYS A 405 -4.05 -1.56 -31.52
C LYS A 405 -3.98 -0.90 -30.14
N SER A 406 -3.05 0.04 -29.92
CA SER A 406 -3.18 1.06 -28.84
C SER A 406 -4.25 2.11 -29.22
N PHE A 407 -4.19 3.31 -28.65
CA PHE A 407 -4.97 4.50 -29.01
C PHE A 407 -4.06 5.65 -29.49
N PRO A 408 -4.59 6.65 -30.21
CA PRO A 408 -3.80 7.75 -30.72
C PRO A 408 -3.71 8.94 -29.75
N ILE A 409 -2.64 9.70 -29.94
CA ILE A 409 -2.50 11.11 -29.60
C ILE A 409 -2.72 11.93 -30.88
N LEU A 410 -3.49 13.00 -30.77
CA LEU A 410 -3.74 13.97 -31.84
C LEU A 410 -2.96 15.26 -31.56
N SER A 411 -1.94 15.55 -32.35
CA SER A 411 -1.23 16.84 -32.34
C SER A 411 -2.03 17.85 -33.16
N VAL A 412 -2.47 18.95 -32.55
CA VAL A 412 -3.26 19.99 -33.23
C VAL A 412 -2.50 21.32 -33.32
N LYS A 413 -2.52 21.92 -34.51
CA LYS A 413 -2.14 23.30 -34.77
C LYS A 413 -3.31 24.04 -35.38
N GLN A 414 -3.32 25.36 -35.26
CA GLN A 414 -4.39 26.20 -35.76
C GLN A 414 -3.86 27.38 -36.58
N ARG A 415 -4.70 27.91 -37.48
CA ARG A 415 -4.54 29.21 -38.13
C ARG A 415 -5.89 29.88 -38.30
N GLN A 416 -5.97 31.19 -38.11
CA GLN A 416 -7.19 31.96 -38.38
C GLN A 416 -7.34 32.17 -39.90
N ASP A 417 -8.56 32.06 -40.41
CA ASP A 417 -8.90 32.23 -41.82
C ASP A 417 -10.23 32.98 -41.94
N GLY A 418 -10.19 34.31 -42.08
CA GLY A 418 -11.37 35.17 -41.95
C GLY A 418 -12.05 34.99 -40.59
N ASN A 419 -13.33 34.59 -40.60
CA ASN A 419 -14.11 34.26 -39.40
C ASN A 419 -14.11 32.76 -39.06
N ASN A 420 -13.19 31.98 -39.64
CA ASN A 420 -13.08 30.53 -39.43
C ASN A 420 -11.73 30.19 -38.79
N ARG A 421 -11.66 29.06 -38.09
CA ARG A 421 -10.40 28.48 -37.61
C ARG A 421 -10.09 27.22 -38.41
N VAL A 422 -8.93 27.18 -39.05
CA VAL A 422 -8.46 25.93 -39.69
C VAL A 422 -7.52 25.21 -38.74
N LEU A 423 -7.80 23.92 -38.54
CA LEU A 423 -7.11 23.02 -37.64
C LEU A 423 -6.31 22.00 -38.45
N THR A 424 -5.00 22.02 -38.35
CA THR A 424 -4.13 20.95 -38.89
C THR A 424 -3.95 19.92 -37.79
N VAL A 425 -4.49 18.71 -37.99
CA VAL A 425 -4.46 17.62 -36.99
C VAL A 425 -3.62 16.45 -37.50
N GLU A 426 -2.61 16.01 -36.73
CA GLU A 426 -1.82 14.81 -36.99
C GLU A 426 -2.07 13.73 -35.93
N GLN A 427 -2.34 12.48 -36.33
CA GLN A 427 -2.42 11.34 -35.41
C GLN A 427 -1.10 10.57 -35.30
N ARG A 428 -0.76 10.16 -34.08
CA ARG A 428 0.36 9.26 -33.76
C ARG A 428 -0.07 8.26 -32.70
N ILE A 429 0.63 7.13 -32.58
CA ILE A 429 0.39 6.18 -31.48
C ILE A 429 0.77 6.79 -30.12
N PHE A 430 -0.06 6.61 -29.09
CA PHE A 430 0.29 6.89 -27.71
C PHE A 430 0.80 5.62 -27.00
N ILE A 431 1.94 5.74 -26.31
CA ILE A 431 2.53 4.72 -25.45
C ILE A 431 3.05 5.42 -24.19
N SER A 432 2.69 4.93 -23.00
CA SER A 432 3.01 5.57 -21.71
C SER A 432 4.51 5.67 -21.40
N ASP A 433 5.32 4.73 -21.88
CA ASP A 433 6.78 4.71 -21.67
C ASP A 433 7.57 5.61 -22.64
N GLY A 434 6.88 6.28 -23.57
CA GLY A 434 7.47 7.19 -24.55
C GLY A 434 8.18 6.51 -25.73
N CYS A 435 8.11 5.18 -25.87
CA CYS A 435 8.72 4.49 -27.01
C CYS A 435 7.99 4.75 -28.35
N GLU A 436 8.71 4.56 -29.46
CA GLU A 436 8.11 4.53 -30.79
C GLU A 436 7.35 3.20 -30.98
N GLY A 437 6.05 3.29 -31.27
CA GLY A 437 5.23 2.14 -31.63
C GLY A 437 5.40 1.70 -33.09
N PRO A 438 4.63 0.69 -33.53
CA PRO A 438 4.72 0.15 -34.89
C PRO A 438 4.55 1.25 -35.94
N LYS A 439 5.51 1.34 -36.86
CA LYS A 439 5.45 2.26 -38.00
C LYS A 439 4.16 2.01 -38.78
N ASN A 440 3.45 3.09 -39.10
CA ASN A 440 2.16 3.10 -39.81
C ASN A 440 0.91 2.67 -39.00
N SER A 441 0.94 2.80 -37.67
CA SER A 441 -0.29 2.72 -36.86
C SER A 441 -1.24 3.90 -37.19
N LEU A 442 -2.39 3.60 -37.80
CA LEU A 442 -3.41 4.56 -38.23
C LEU A 442 -4.80 4.15 -37.69
N TRP A 443 -5.59 5.12 -37.26
CA TRP A 443 -6.97 4.98 -36.78
C TRP A 443 -7.90 5.86 -37.63
N GLN A 444 -9.19 5.53 -37.66
CA GLN A 444 -10.23 6.47 -38.04
C GLN A 444 -10.73 7.13 -36.76
N VAL A 445 -10.39 8.39 -36.53
CA VAL A 445 -10.62 9.07 -35.24
C VAL A 445 -11.79 10.05 -35.36
N PRO A 446 -12.95 9.79 -34.73
CA PRO A 446 -14.03 10.75 -34.63
C PRO A 446 -13.62 11.90 -33.72
N ILE A 447 -13.54 13.12 -34.25
CA ILE A 447 -13.12 14.33 -33.52
C ILE A 447 -14.34 15.20 -33.27
N THR A 448 -14.69 15.43 -32.01
CA THR A 448 -15.61 16.49 -31.59
C THR A 448 -14.84 17.78 -31.28
N VAL A 449 -15.45 18.93 -31.56
CA VAL A 449 -14.85 20.26 -31.32
C VAL A 449 -15.82 21.17 -30.56
N SER A 450 -15.32 21.88 -29.55
CA SER A 450 -16.00 22.97 -28.82
C SER A 450 -15.19 24.27 -28.89
N VAL A 451 -15.85 25.40 -28.64
CA VAL A 451 -15.29 26.76 -28.81
C VAL A 451 -15.75 27.71 -27.70
N GLY A 452 -14.98 28.77 -27.44
CA GLY A 452 -15.21 29.68 -26.31
C GLY A 452 -16.56 30.42 -26.28
N SER A 453 -17.23 30.61 -27.41
CA SER A 453 -18.57 31.21 -27.48
C SER A 453 -19.70 30.25 -27.06
N ALA A 454 -19.50 28.95 -27.26
CA ALA A 454 -20.48 27.89 -26.98
C ALA A 454 -19.77 26.68 -26.34
N PRO A 455 -19.24 26.84 -25.10
CA PRO A 455 -18.24 25.92 -24.57
C PRO A 455 -18.80 24.57 -24.11
N SER A 456 -20.12 24.44 -23.98
CA SER A 456 -20.82 23.18 -23.69
C SER A 456 -21.35 22.47 -24.95
N ASP A 457 -21.30 23.12 -26.12
CA ASP A 457 -21.90 22.62 -27.35
C ASP A 457 -20.83 22.03 -28.28
N ILE A 458 -21.21 21.01 -29.05
CA ILE A 458 -20.36 20.48 -30.11
C ILE A 458 -20.53 21.34 -31.36
N LYS A 459 -19.57 22.26 -31.54
CA LYS A 459 -19.47 23.19 -32.66
C LYS A 459 -19.26 22.46 -33.99
N ALA A 460 -18.47 21.39 -34.00
CA ALA A 460 -18.21 20.58 -35.19
C ALA A 460 -17.87 19.12 -34.84
N ARG A 461 -18.13 18.22 -35.81
CA ARG A 461 -17.68 16.82 -35.80
C ARG A 461 -16.89 16.56 -37.08
N PHE A 462 -15.74 15.90 -36.96
CA PHE A 462 -14.89 15.48 -38.08
C PHE A 462 -14.50 14.03 -37.92
N LEU A 463 -14.05 13.39 -39.00
CA LEU A 463 -13.43 12.07 -38.96
C LEU A 463 -12.04 12.15 -39.57
N LEU A 464 -11.01 11.96 -38.76
CA LEU A 464 -9.61 11.90 -39.20
C LEU A 464 -9.33 10.53 -39.79
N LYS A 465 -9.21 10.48 -41.12
CA LYS A 465 -9.04 9.26 -41.93
C LYS A 465 -7.58 8.99 -42.27
N GLU A 466 -6.78 10.04 -42.39
CA GLU A 466 -5.35 9.97 -42.76
C GLU A 466 -4.44 10.31 -41.58
N LYS A 467 -3.12 10.19 -41.78
CA LYS A 467 -2.13 10.51 -40.74
C LYS A 467 -2.18 11.99 -40.33
N GLN A 468 -2.43 12.89 -41.28
CA GLN A 468 -2.59 14.33 -41.05
C GLN A 468 -3.66 14.87 -42.00
N GLN A 469 -4.58 15.69 -41.51
CA GLN A 469 -5.61 16.37 -42.32
C GLN A 469 -5.88 17.79 -41.78
N GLU A 470 -6.42 18.67 -42.63
CA GLU A 470 -6.94 19.98 -42.22
C GLU A 470 -8.47 19.94 -42.09
N PHE A 471 -9.00 20.58 -41.05
CA PHE A 471 -10.44 20.74 -40.82
C PHE A 471 -10.78 22.23 -40.61
N VAL A 472 -11.88 22.70 -41.20
CA VAL A 472 -12.35 24.08 -41.07
C VAL A 472 -13.48 24.13 -40.04
N VAL A 473 -13.32 24.93 -38.99
CA VAL A 473 -14.37 25.23 -38.02
C VAL A 473 -14.92 26.62 -38.33
N GLU A 474 -16.17 26.67 -38.75
CA GLU A 474 -16.81 27.92 -39.20
C GLU A 474 -17.27 28.80 -38.04
N GLY A 475 -17.17 30.12 -38.20
CA GLY A 475 -17.68 31.09 -37.23
C GLY A 475 -16.98 30.97 -35.87
N VAL A 476 -15.65 31.09 -35.88
CA VAL A 476 -14.77 31.13 -34.71
C VAL A 476 -13.92 32.41 -34.80
N ALA A 477 -14.11 33.31 -33.84
CA ALA A 477 -13.50 34.64 -33.89
C ALA A 477 -11.99 34.60 -33.60
N PRO A 478 -11.20 35.59 -34.06
CA PRO A 478 -9.81 35.74 -33.63
C PRO A 478 -9.71 35.85 -32.10
N GLY A 479 -8.80 35.09 -31.50
CA GLY A 479 -8.64 35.03 -30.03
C GLY A 479 -9.61 34.08 -29.30
N GLU A 480 -10.66 33.59 -29.96
CA GLU A 480 -11.50 32.53 -29.41
C GLU A 480 -10.73 31.20 -29.38
N TRP A 481 -10.79 30.48 -28.26
CA TRP A 481 -10.17 29.16 -28.13
C TRP A 481 -10.97 28.08 -28.84
N VAL A 482 -10.27 27.03 -29.30
CA VAL A 482 -10.86 25.84 -29.91
C VAL A 482 -10.29 24.60 -29.24
N LYS A 483 -11.17 23.75 -28.71
CA LYS A 483 -10.79 22.49 -28.03
C LYS A 483 -11.34 21.30 -28.80
N LEU A 484 -10.50 20.28 -28.97
CA LEU A 484 -10.88 18.97 -29.48
C LEU A 484 -11.25 18.04 -28.31
N ASN A 485 -12.01 16.99 -28.61
CA ASN A 485 -12.53 16.04 -27.62
C ASN A 485 -13.41 16.76 -26.58
N SER A 486 -14.51 17.34 -27.06
CA SER A 486 -15.53 17.99 -26.23
C SER A 486 -16.18 16.98 -25.30
N GLY A 487 -16.33 17.33 -24.03
CA GLY A 487 -16.77 16.43 -22.95
C GLY A 487 -15.81 15.28 -22.64
N SER A 488 -14.64 15.22 -23.27
CA SER A 488 -13.64 14.13 -23.14
C SER A 488 -14.18 12.73 -23.47
N ARG A 489 -15.19 12.61 -24.34
CA ARG A 489 -15.85 11.33 -24.69
C ARG A 489 -15.11 10.48 -25.73
N GLY A 490 -14.17 11.07 -26.46
CA GLY A 490 -13.35 10.38 -27.46
C GLY A 490 -12.17 9.63 -26.85
N PHE A 491 -11.90 8.40 -27.29
CA PHE A 491 -10.82 7.57 -26.78
C PHE A 491 -9.44 7.92 -27.38
N TYR A 492 -9.05 9.19 -27.28
CA TYR A 492 -7.77 9.72 -27.77
C TYR A 492 -7.32 10.91 -26.93
N ARG A 493 -6.01 11.16 -26.90
CA ARG A 493 -5.43 12.35 -26.26
C ARG A 493 -5.21 13.47 -27.26
N VAL A 494 -5.17 14.71 -26.80
CA VAL A 494 -4.87 15.88 -27.65
C VAL A 494 -3.67 16.66 -27.13
N GLU A 495 -2.72 16.92 -28.03
CA GLU A 495 -1.53 17.75 -27.82
C GLU A 495 -1.74 19.10 -28.51
N TYR A 496 -1.95 20.15 -27.72
CA TYR A 496 -2.19 21.53 -28.17
C TYR A 496 -0.88 22.33 -28.25
N SER A 497 -0.85 23.34 -29.11
CA SER A 497 0.24 24.35 -29.11
C SER A 497 0.14 25.30 -27.91
N ASP A 498 1.26 25.95 -27.56
CA ASP A 498 1.31 26.98 -26.51
C ASP A 498 0.29 28.11 -26.73
N GLU A 499 0.13 28.53 -27.98
CA GLU A 499 -0.84 29.55 -28.39
C GLU A 499 -2.27 29.11 -28.07
N MET A 500 -2.65 27.88 -28.43
CA MET A 500 -3.97 27.32 -28.15
C MET A 500 -4.22 27.21 -26.65
N LEU A 501 -3.27 26.65 -25.89
CA LEU A 501 -3.38 26.54 -24.43
C LEU A 501 -3.55 27.92 -23.77
N THR A 502 -2.77 28.91 -24.21
CA THR A 502 -2.84 30.28 -23.68
C THR A 502 -4.22 30.91 -23.85
N THR A 503 -4.89 30.68 -24.99
CA THR A 503 -6.27 31.18 -25.22
C THR A 503 -7.33 30.52 -24.32
N MET A 504 -7.07 29.32 -23.78
CA MET A 504 -8.01 28.60 -22.89
C MET A 504 -7.92 29.06 -21.42
N LEU A 505 -6.78 29.60 -20.99
CA LEU A 505 -6.52 29.91 -19.57
C LEU A 505 -7.59 30.80 -18.90
N PRO A 506 -8.15 31.85 -19.54
CA PRO A 506 -9.18 32.69 -18.91
C PRO A 506 -10.48 31.94 -18.63
N ASP A 507 -10.89 31.03 -19.51
CA ASP A 507 -12.10 30.23 -19.37
C ASP A 507 -11.92 29.01 -18.45
N ILE A 508 -10.68 28.56 -18.24
CA ILE A 508 -10.31 27.63 -17.18
C ILE A 508 -10.39 28.33 -15.83
N ALA A 509 -9.74 29.50 -15.68
CA ALA A 509 -9.65 30.24 -14.42
C ALA A 509 -11.01 30.80 -13.92
N SER A 510 -11.88 31.19 -14.86
CA SER A 510 -13.28 31.57 -14.56
C SER A 510 -14.23 30.38 -14.44
N ARG A 511 -13.76 29.14 -14.72
CA ARG A 511 -14.53 27.89 -14.78
C ARG A 511 -15.68 27.90 -15.81
N LYS A 512 -15.59 28.76 -16.83
CA LYS A 512 -16.53 28.85 -17.97
C LYS A 512 -16.42 27.65 -18.93
N MET A 513 -15.24 27.07 -19.08
CA MET A 513 -15.06 25.78 -19.77
C MET A 513 -15.66 24.63 -18.92
N PRO A 514 -16.42 23.66 -19.47
CA PRO A 514 -17.06 22.59 -18.69
C PRO A 514 -16.09 21.72 -17.89
N VAL A 515 -16.58 21.11 -16.80
CA VAL A 515 -15.75 20.31 -15.87
C VAL A 515 -15.01 19.16 -16.57
N LEU A 516 -15.70 18.41 -17.44
CA LEU A 516 -15.09 17.29 -18.18
C LEU A 516 -14.05 17.76 -19.21
N ASP A 517 -14.19 18.98 -19.74
CA ASP A 517 -13.25 19.58 -20.67
C ASP A 517 -11.99 20.10 -19.97
N ARG A 518 -12.14 20.76 -18.80
CA ARG A 518 -11.02 21.14 -17.93
C ARG A 518 -10.27 19.90 -17.45
N PHE A 519 -11.00 18.88 -17.00
CA PHE A 519 -10.45 17.58 -16.61
C PHE A 519 -9.65 16.93 -17.74
N GLY A 520 -10.24 16.75 -18.93
CA GLY A 520 -9.58 16.07 -20.06
C GLY A 520 -8.32 16.79 -20.52
N LEU A 521 -8.37 18.12 -20.61
CA LEU A 521 -7.20 18.93 -20.96
C LEU A 521 -6.04 18.71 -19.98
N ILE A 522 -6.29 18.76 -18.68
CA ILE A 522 -5.26 18.58 -17.65
C ILE A 522 -4.81 17.11 -17.57
N ASN A 523 -5.72 16.16 -17.80
CA ASN A 523 -5.40 14.74 -17.85
C ASN A 523 -4.46 14.42 -19.01
N ASP A 524 -4.70 15.01 -20.18
CA ASP A 524 -3.81 14.89 -21.34
C ASP A 524 -2.47 15.57 -21.09
N LEU A 525 -2.45 16.81 -20.58
CA LEU A 525 -1.19 17.48 -20.21
C LEU A 525 -0.36 16.64 -19.22
N SER A 526 -1.01 16.01 -18.23
CA SER A 526 -0.34 15.13 -17.25
C SER A 526 0.22 13.85 -17.89
N ALA A 527 -0.52 13.21 -18.80
CA ALA A 527 -0.05 12.02 -19.51
C ALA A 527 1.06 12.34 -20.53
N LEU A 528 0.97 13.50 -21.19
CA LEU A 528 1.98 13.97 -22.15
C LEU A 528 3.25 14.50 -21.46
N LEU A 529 3.14 14.96 -20.22
CA LEU A 529 4.29 15.28 -19.35
C LEU A 529 5.12 14.03 -19.06
N ASN A 530 4.49 12.89 -18.74
CA ASN A 530 5.16 11.60 -18.49
C ASN A 530 6.00 11.11 -19.69
N THR A 531 5.57 11.44 -20.92
CA THR A 531 6.27 11.10 -22.17
C THR A 531 7.23 12.21 -22.63
N GLY A 532 7.33 13.30 -21.88
CA GLY A 532 8.16 14.46 -22.21
C GLY A 532 7.73 15.25 -23.44
N ARG A 533 6.49 15.07 -23.91
CA ARG A 533 5.89 15.77 -25.07
C ARG A 533 5.44 17.18 -24.72
N VAL A 534 4.83 17.32 -23.54
CA VAL A 534 4.45 18.61 -22.94
C VAL A 534 5.57 19.10 -22.03
N SER A 535 5.80 20.41 -22.01
CA SER A 535 6.76 21.06 -21.12
C SER A 535 6.19 21.23 -19.71
N ILE A 536 7.09 21.26 -18.72
CA ILE A 536 6.70 21.49 -17.32
C ILE A 536 6.08 22.88 -17.16
N ALA A 537 6.55 23.89 -17.91
CA ALA A 537 5.99 25.24 -17.91
C ALA A 537 4.52 25.27 -18.34
N GLN A 538 4.15 24.60 -19.45
CA GLN A 538 2.76 24.48 -19.91
C GLN A 538 1.85 23.84 -18.85
N PHE A 539 2.29 22.71 -18.27
CA PHE A 539 1.53 22.01 -17.22
C PHE A 539 1.34 22.91 -15.98
N VAL A 540 2.41 23.53 -15.49
CA VAL A 540 2.36 24.42 -14.32
C VAL A 540 1.49 25.66 -14.58
N GLN A 541 1.52 26.22 -15.79
CA GLN A 541 0.68 27.36 -16.17
C GLN A 541 -0.81 27.01 -16.11
N VAL A 542 -1.23 25.88 -16.69
CA VAL A 542 -2.63 25.42 -16.64
C VAL A 542 -3.06 25.03 -15.23
N ALA A 543 -2.19 24.36 -14.46
CA ALA A 543 -2.45 24.04 -13.06
C ALA A 543 -2.62 25.32 -12.20
N THR A 544 -1.77 26.34 -12.42
CA THR A 544 -1.88 27.64 -11.74
C THR A 544 -3.16 28.38 -12.11
N SER A 545 -3.55 28.37 -13.39
CA SER A 545 -4.83 28.92 -13.84
C SER A 545 -6.04 28.18 -13.24
N SER A 546 -5.87 26.96 -12.76
CA SER A 546 -6.91 26.15 -12.12
C SER A 546 -7.01 26.36 -10.60
N ALA A 547 -6.29 27.32 -10.00
CA ALA A 547 -6.26 27.51 -8.54
C ALA A 547 -7.63 27.79 -7.88
N ASN A 548 -8.63 28.26 -8.64
CA ASN A 548 -10.00 28.52 -8.18
C ASN A 548 -10.97 27.33 -8.41
N GLU A 549 -10.47 26.17 -8.85
CA GLU A 549 -11.24 24.96 -9.11
C GLU A 549 -11.80 24.33 -7.81
N ASP A 550 -13.01 23.78 -7.86
CA ASP A 550 -13.68 23.10 -6.73
C ASP A 550 -14.19 21.67 -7.07
N GLU A 551 -13.88 21.18 -8.28
CA GLU A 551 -14.17 19.81 -8.70
C GLU A 551 -12.99 18.85 -8.43
N TYR A 552 -13.26 17.80 -7.64
CA TYR A 552 -12.29 16.76 -7.28
C TYR A 552 -11.58 16.15 -8.50
N VAL A 553 -12.29 15.86 -9.59
CA VAL A 553 -11.72 15.19 -10.78
C VAL A 553 -10.62 16.01 -11.46
N VAL A 554 -10.78 17.34 -11.48
CA VAL A 554 -9.83 18.25 -12.10
C VAL A 554 -8.57 18.32 -11.24
N TRP A 555 -8.73 18.51 -9.92
CA TRP A 555 -7.62 18.45 -8.97
C TRP A 555 -6.94 17.07 -8.92
N GLY A 556 -7.66 15.97 -9.13
CA GLY A 556 -7.09 14.63 -9.27
C GLY A 556 -6.17 14.48 -10.49
N ALA A 557 -6.51 15.13 -11.60
CA ALA A 557 -5.63 15.21 -12.76
C ALA A 557 -4.39 16.10 -12.48
N ILE A 558 -4.57 17.25 -11.83
CA ILE A 558 -3.46 18.13 -11.39
C ILE A 558 -2.50 17.38 -10.45
N ASP A 559 -3.02 16.70 -9.42
CA ASP A 559 -2.23 15.94 -8.44
C ASP A 559 -1.46 14.77 -9.09
N ARG A 560 -2.01 14.11 -10.12
CA ARG A 560 -1.26 13.11 -10.91
C ARG A 560 -0.01 13.71 -11.57
N GLY A 561 -0.15 14.84 -12.27
CA GLY A 561 0.99 15.49 -12.91
C GLY A 561 2.06 15.91 -11.90
N PHE A 562 1.66 16.46 -10.75
CA PHE A 562 2.58 16.77 -9.65
C PHE A 562 3.20 15.50 -9.02
N LYS A 563 2.46 14.41 -8.83
CA LYS A 563 2.98 13.12 -8.36
C LYS A 563 4.06 12.57 -9.29
N THR A 564 3.90 12.65 -10.62
CA THR A 564 4.98 12.27 -11.55
C THR A 564 6.23 13.09 -11.27
N LEU A 565 6.11 14.43 -11.25
CA LEU A 565 7.25 15.33 -11.07
C LEU A 565 7.93 15.13 -9.71
N ILE A 566 7.17 14.95 -8.62
CA ILE A 566 7.68 14.55 -7.30
C ILE A 566 8.49 13.26 -7.43
N SER A 567 7.94 12.22 -8.08
CA SER A 567 8.58 10.91 -8.21
C SER A 567 9.91 10.93 -8.98
N CYS A 568 10.13 11.96 -9.82
CA CYS A 568 11.34 12.17 -10.61
C CYS A 568 12.52 12.77 -9.83
N HIS A 569 12.34 13.24 -8.59
CA HIS A 569 13.47 13.77 -7.81
C HIS A 569 14.36 12.63 -7.28
N GLU A 570 15.67 12.85 -7.27
CA GLU A 570 16.66 11.93 -6.69
C GLU A 570 17.30 12.45 -5.39
N ASN A 571 17.09 13.73 -5.05
CA ASN A 571 17.62 14.34 -3.82
C ASN A 571 16.58 15.23 -3.13
N TYR A 572 16.73 15.41 -1.81
CA TYR A 572 15.77 16.19 -1.02
C TYR A 572 15.82 17.69 -1.31
N GLU A 573 16.96 18.27 -1.73
CA GLU A 573 17.05 19.72 -1.94
C GLU A 573 16.18 20.19 -3.10
N SER A 574 16.30 19.56 -4.27
CA SER A 574 15.44 19.87 -5.42
C SER A 574 13.96 19.56 -5.14
N LEU A 575 13.68 18.48 -4.39
CA LEU A 575 12.32 18.15 -3.97
C LEU A 575 11.70 19.22 -3.05
N GLN A 576 12.47 19.79 -2.11
CA GLN A 576 11.98 20.88 -1.25
C GLN A 576 11.78 22.19 -2.02
N GLU A 577 12.62 22.49 -3.02
CA GLU A 577 12.38 23.63 -3.93
C GLU A 577 11.06 23.44 -4.71
N PHE A 578 10.81 22.23 -5.23
CA PHE A 578 9.56 21.90 -5.93
C PHE A 578 8.32 21.92 -5.03
N HIS A 579 8.46 21.52 -3.75
CA HIS A 579 7.38 21.64 -2.75
C HIS A 579 6.93 23.10 -2.56
N GLY A 580 7.84 24.08 -2.66
CA GLY A 580 7.47 25.50 -2.61
C GLY A 580 6.52 25.92 -3.75
N LEU A 581 6.71 25.38 -4.95
CA LEU A 581 5.81 25.58 -6.08
C LEU A 581 4.44 24.91 -5.86
N ILE A 582 4.43 23.70 -5.29
CA ILE A 582 3.19 23.00 -4.92
C ILE A 582 2.39 23.81 -3.92
N VAL A 583 3.00 24.29 -2.83
CA VAL A 583 2.33 25.12 -1.82
C VAL A 583 1.73 26.37 -2.48
N LYS A 584 2.48 27.08 -3.33
CA LYS A 584 1.99 28.27 -4.04
C LYS A 584 0.71 28.02 -4.87
N ILE A 585 0.54 26.82 -5.43
CA ILE A 585 -0.61 26.47 -6.28
C ILE A 585 -1.79 25.91 -5.46
N TYR A 586 -1.50 25.11 -4.43
CA TYR A 586 -2.53 24.44 -3.62
C TYR A 586 -3.04 25.29 -2.44
N GLN A 587 -2.25 26.24 -1.95
CA GLN A 587 -2.60 27.04 -0.76
C GLN A 587 -3.95 27.77 -0.89
N PRO A 588 -4.30 28.47 -2.01
CA PRO A 588 -5.54 29.25 -2.07
C PRO A 588 -6.81 28.42 -1.84
N ILE A 589 -6.80 27.15 -2.26
CA ILE A 589 -7.91 26.23 -2.02
C ILE A 589 -7.78 25.53 -0.66
N GLY A 590 -6.57 25.20 -0.20
CA GLY A 590 -6.32 24.63 1.11
C GLY A 590 -6.82 25.53 2.25
N ASP A 591 -6.47 26.82 2.19
CA ASP A 591 -6.87 27.83 3.18
C ASP A 591 -8.39 27.96 3.18
N LYS A 592 -9.01 28.08 2.00
CA LYS A 592 -10.47 28.14 1.84
C LYS A 592 -11.19 26.91 2.44
N ILE A 593 -10.63 25.70 2.31
CA ILE A 593 -11.22 24.47 2.85
C ILE A 593 -11.11 24.41 4.39
N ILE A 594 -9.97 24.86 4.93
CA ILE A 594 -9.71 24.89 6.38
C ILE A 594 -10.54 25.99 7.06
N GLU A 595 -10.54 27.22 6.53
CA GLU A 595 -11.20 28.38 7.13
C GLU A 595 -12.74 28.27 7.13
N ASN A 596 -13.34 27.82 6.03
CA ASN A 596 -14.80 27.78 5.90
C ASN A 596 -15.44 26.52 6.52
N ASN A 597 -14.65 25.61 7.09
CA ASN A 597 -15.11 24.35 7.69
C ASN A 597 -15.96 23.47 6.74
N THR A 598 -15.80 23.62 5.42
CA THR A 598 -16.60 22.96 4.37
C THR A 598 -16.13 21.54 4.03
N TRP A 599 -15.10 21.03 4.70
CA TRP A 599 -14.41 19.78 4.35
C TRP A 599 -15.31 18.53 4.32
N LEU A 600 -16.36 18.46 5.13
CA LEU A 600 -17.34 17.36 5.06
C LEU A 600 -18.22 17.39 3.79
N SER A 601 -18.48 18.58 3.22
CA SER A 601 -19.34 18.72 2.03
C SER A 601 -18.67 18.26 0.73
N ASN A 602 -17.34 18.23 0.71
CA ASN A 602 -16.54 17.74 -0.42
C ASN A 602 -15.29 17.01 0.12
N SER A 603 -15.52 15.86 0.75
CA SER A 603 -14.51 15.12 1.51
C SER A 603 -13.30 14.69 0.68
N SER A 604 -13.49 14.15 -0.53
CA SER A 604 -12.38 13.68 -1.37
C SER A 604 -11.49 14.80 -1.89
N LEU A 605 -12.05 15.94 -2.29
CA LEU A 605 -11.24 17.11 -2.67
C LEU A 605 -10.46 17.61 -1.44
N SER A 606 -11.14 17.75 -0.31
CA SER A 606 -10.53 18.27 0.92
C SER A 606 -9.41 17.37 1.42
N ALA A 607 -9.59 16.04 1.37
CA ALA A 607 -8.56 15.04 1.64
C ALA A 607 -7.38 15.16 0.67
N LEU A 608 -7.63 15.25 -0.64
CA LEU A 608 -6.58 15.36 -1.67
C LEU A 608 -5.72 16.62 -1.48
N ILE A 609 -6.36 17.79 -1.32
CA ILE A 609 -5.69 19.08 -1.15
C ILE A 609 -4.88 19.11 0.14
N THR A 610 -5.49 18.78 1.28
CA THR A 610 -4.80 18.80 2.58
C THR A 610 -3.68 17.76 2.66
N ASN A 611 -3.82 16.60 2.02
CA ASN A 611 -2.75 15.61 1.91
C ASN A 611 -1.57 16.13 1.09
N ARG A 612 -1.80 16.69 -0.10
CA ARG A 612 -0.73 17.26 -0.95
C ARG A 612 0.00 18.41 -0.24
N LEU A 613 -0.73 19.27 0.46
CA LEU A 613 -0.16 20.35 1.28
C LEU A 613 0.61 19.82 2.50
N SER A 614 0.11 18.80 3.19
CA SER A 614 0.82 18.13 4.30
C SER A 614 2.12 17.46 3.84
N GLU A 615 2.09 16.73 2.72
CA GLU A 615 3.28 16.14 2.09
C GLU A 615 4.30 17.21 1.69
N ALA A 616 3.83 18.36 1.20
CA ALA A 616 4.65 19.50 0.82
C ALA A 616 5.28 20.24 2.03
N GLY A 617 4.72 20.11 3.23
CA GLY A 617 5.20 20.76 4.45
C GLY A 617 4.42 22.03 4.84
N TYR A 618 3.14 22.13 4.49
CA TYR A 618 2.31 23.31 4.79
C TYR A 618 1.59 23.18 6.14
N ASP A 619 2.12 23.85 7.17
CA ASP A 619 1.70 23.70 8.57
C ASP A 619 0.17 23.71 8.82
N PRO A 620 -0.66 24.61 8.26
CA PRO A 620 -2.11 24.59 8.51
C PRO A 620 -2.79 23.28 8.12
N SER A 621 -2.38 22.66 7.00
CA SER A 621 -2.91 21.34 6.61
C SER A 621 -2.42 20.21 7.50
N ILE A 622 -1.15 20.27 7.95
CA ILE A 622 -0.59 19.26 8.85
C ILE A 622 -1.29 19.33 10.22
N ILE A 623 -1.52 20.55 10.75
CA ILE A 623 -2.24 20.80 12.00
C ILE A 623 -3.70 20.35 11.90
N PHE A 624 -4.40 20.66 10.81
CA PHE A 624 -5.78 20.23 10.58
C PHE A 624 -5.91 18.69 10.60
N LEU A 625 -5.05 17.97 9.88
CA LEU A 625 -5.06 16.51 9.86
C LEU A 625 -4.68 15.90 11.22
N ALA A 626 -3.79 16.55 11.98
CA ALA A 626 -3.47 16.17 13.35
C ALA A 626 -4.66 16.39 14.32
N GLN A 627 -5.46 17.44 14.13
CA GLN A 627 -6.66 17.71 14.92
C GLN A 627 -7.76 16.66 14.68
N LEU A 628 -7.99 16.24 13.42
CA LEU A 628 -8.90 15.14 13.11
C LEU A 628 -8.49 13.84 13.83
N PHE A 629 -7.17 13.55 13.86
CA PHE A 629 -6.64 12.42 14.60
C PHE A 629 -6.83 12.54 16.11
N SER A 630 -6.61 13.73 16.67
CA SER A 630 -6.81 14.01 18.10
C SER A 630 -8.26 13.80 18.53
N GLY A 631 -9.24 14.29 17.73
CA GLY A 631 -10.66 14.04 17.97
C GLY A 631 -11.01 12.54 17.95
N PHE A 632 -10.41 11.78 17.03
CA PHE A 632 -10.58 10.33 16.97
C PHE A 632 -10.00 9.60 18.19
N VAL A 633 -8.75 9.89 18.56
CA VAL A 633 -8.08 9.21 19.69
C VAL A 633 -8.68 9.60 21.04
N ASN A 634 -8.92 10.89 21.26
CA ASN A 634 -9.28 11.42 22.59
C ASN A 634 -10.80 11.47 22.83
N GLN A 635 -11.61 11.58 21.78
CA GLN A 635 -13.06 11.78 21.88
C GLN A 635 -13.87 10.68 21.16
N GLY A 636 -13.19 9.69 20.54
CA GLY A 636 -13.84 8.62 19.78
C GLY A 636 -14.52 9.09 18.48
N GLN A 637 -14.23 10.31 18.00
CA GLN A 637 -14.89 10.85 16.80
C GLN A 637 -14.44 10.09 15.54
N PRO A 638 -15.36 9.50 14.74
CA PRO A 638 -14.97 8.72 13.57
C PRO A 638 -14.32 9.60 12.48
N ILE A 639 -13.16 9.18 11.98
CA ILE A 639 -12.51 9.82 10.83
C ILE A 639 -13.22 9.38 9.55
N CYS A 640 -13.66 10.38 8.76
CA CYS A 640 -14.19 10.18 7.41
C CYS A 640 -13.22 9.35 6.54
N GLU A 641 -13.74 8.40 5.78
CA GLU A 641 -12.95 7.43 5.02
C GLU A 641 -11.92 8.10 4.07
N ASP A 642 -12.35 9.09 3.30
CA ASP A 642 -11.46 9.89 2.41
C ASP A 642 -10.27 10.50 3.17
N PHE A 643 -10.44 10.85 4.45
CA PHE A 643 -9.43 11.52 5.27
C PHE A 643 -8.47 10.59 6.00
N ARG A 644 -8.78 9.29 6.11
CA ARG A 644 -7.99 8.41 6.98
C ARG A 644 -6.55 8.26 6.52
N ILE A 645 -6.33 7.98 5.24
CA ILE A 645 -4.98 7.93 4.66
C ILE A 645 -4.21 9.26 4.87
N PRO A 646 -4.75 10.44 4.47
CA PRO A 646 -4.13 11.74 4.77
C PRO A 646 -3.74 11.93 6.24
N VAL A 647 -4.64 11.55 7.16
CA VAL A 647 -4.41 11.65 8.60
C VAL A 647 -3.29 10.70 9.04
N TRP A 648 -3.40 9.40 8.76
CA TRP A 648 -2.42 8.40 9.17
C TRP A 648 -1.04 8.64 8.57
N LYS A 649 -0.98 9.10 7.32
CA LYS A 649 0.24 9.52 6.63
C LYS A 649 0.85 10.73 7.33
N THR A 650 0.05 11.73 7.67
CA THR A 650 0.48 12.91 8.44
C THR A 650 1.03 12.52 9.82
N ILE A 651 0.35 11.65 10.56
CA ILE A 651 0.81 11.12 11.84
C ILE A 651 2.10 10.31 11.69
N SER A 652 2.21 9.49 10.65
CA SER A 652 3.43 8.71 10.36
C SER A 652 4.63 9.58 10.02
N GLN A 653 4.45 10.55 9.12
CA GLN A 653 5.52 11.39 8.59
C GLN A 653 6.03 12.41 9.60
N HIS A 654 5.12 13.09 10.30
CA HIS A 654 5.47 14.25 11.12
C HIS A 654 5.39 14.00 12.63
N PHE A 655 4.66 12.98 13.09
CA PHE A 655 4.51 12.62 14.52
C PHE A 655 5.08 11.23 14.82
N ASN A 656 6.35 11.02 14.43
CA ASN A 656 7.00 9.70 14.33
C ASN A 656 6.70 8.75 15.51
N GLU A 657 6.83 9.26 16.74
CA GLU A 657 6.73 8.49 17.98
C GLU A 657 5.31 8.02 18.28
N PHE A 658 4.28 8.81 17.93
CA PHE A 658 2.89 8.37 18.06
C PHE A 658 2.60 7.26 17.05
N ALA A 659 3.07 7.40 15.81
CA ALA A 659 2.94 6.37 14.79
C ALA A 659 3.67 5.06 15.15
N VAL A 660 4.83 5.11 15.81
CA VAL A 660 5.49 3.89 16.33
C VAL A 660 4.62 3.15 17.35
N ARG A 661 3.69 3.82 18.04
CA ARG A 661 2.88 3.26 19.13
C ARG A 661 1.50 2.79 18.66
N TRP A 662 0.81 3.58 17.84
CA TRP A 662 -0.57 3.32 17.47
C TRP A 662 -0.72 2.22 16.41
N PHE A 663 0.01 2.33 15.30
CA PHE A 663 -0.16 1.41 14.17
C PHE A 663 0.14 -0.06 14.52
N PRO A 664 1.19 -0.42 15.31
CA PRO A 664 1.38 -1.81 15.71
C PRO A 664 0.21 -2.39 16.51
N ASN A 665 -0.50 -1.57 17.30
CA ASN A 665 -1.68 -2.03 18.02
C ASN A 665 -2.84 -2.30 17.04
N VAL A 666 -3.08 -1.38 16.09
CA VAL A 666 -4.10 -1.56 15.03
C VAL A 666 -3.82 -2.78 14.18
N LEU A 667 -2.57 -3.02 13.79
CA LEU A 667 -2.18 -4.20 13.00
C LEU A 667 -2.39 -5.52 13.75
N ASN A 668 -2.31 -5.51 15.09
CA ASN A 668 -2.49 -6.71 15.91
C ASN A 668 -3.94 -6.93 16.39
N THR A 669 -4.75 -5.87 16.48
CA THR A 669 -6.12 -5.93 17.06
C THR A 669 -7.24 -5.69 16.05
N SER A 670 -6.98 -5.06 14.90
CA SER A 670 -7.99 -4.83 13.86
C SER A 670 -8.41 -6.13 13.18
N GLY A 671 -9.72 -6.39 13.15
CA GLY A 671 -10.33 -7.38 12.25
C GLY A 671 -10.61 -6.87 10.83
N SER A 672 -10.35 -5.59 10.53
CA SER A 672 -10.53 -4.99 9.21
C SER A 672 -9.21 -4.98 8.43
N LEU A 673 -9.19 -5.70 7.30
CA LEU A 673 -8.05 -5.75 6.37
C LEU A 673 -7.79 -4.38 5.72
N THR A 674 -8.83 -3.61 5.40
CA THR A 674 -8.71 -2.23 4.90
C THR A 674 -7.91 -1.37 5.87
N LEU A 675 -8.31 -1.36 7.15
CA LEU A 675 -7.63 -0.60 8.20
C LEU A 675 -6.18 -1.05 8.41
N GLN A 676 -5.87 -2.34 8.20
CA GLN A 676 -4.49 -2.84 8.22
C GLN A 676 -3.67 -2.34 7.01
N ASN A 677 -4.19 -2.49 5.79
CA ASN A 677 -3.56 -2.03 4.55
C ASN A 677 -3.25 -0.52 4.59
N GLU A 678 -4.24 0.30 4.95
CA GLU A 678 -4.08 1.75 5.01
C GLU A 678 -3.07 2.17 6.10
N SER A 679 -3.05 1.46 7.24
CA SER A 679 -2.05 1.62 8.30
C SER A 679 -0.65 1.26 7.81
N LEU A 680 -0.48 0.16 7.08
CA LEU A 680 0.81 -0.28 6.53
C LEU A 680 1.34 0.71 5.49
N TYR A 681 0.47 1.20 4.60
CA TYR A 681 0.83 2.24 3.63
C TYR A 681 1.28 3.53 4.34
N ALA A 682 0.53 4.01 5.33
CA ALA A 682 0.88 5.19 6.10
C ALA A 682 2.22 5.04 6.83
N VAL A 683 2.45 3.90 7.49
CA VAL A 683 3.70 3.61 8.20
C VAL A 683 4.88 3.44 7.24
N GLY A 684 4.66 2.84 6.07
CA GLY A 684 5.64 2.75 5.00
C GLY A 684 6.11 4.13 4.53
N SER A 685 5.24 5.14 4.57
CA SER A 685 5.56 6.51 4.16
C SER A 685 6.43 7.31 5.15
N LYS A 686 7.01 6.69 6.19
CA LYS A 686 7.95 7.33 7.13
C LYS A 686 9.29 7.69 6.47
N TRP A 687 9.96 8.73 6.99
CA TRP A 687 11.28 9.17 6.51
C TRP A 687 12.46 8.52 7.26
N ASN A 688 12.21 7.79 8.35
CA ASN A 688 13.26 7.08 9.09
C ASN A 688 13.43 5.65 8.57
N VAL A 689 14.51 5.41 7.82
CA VAL A 689 14.86 4.09 7.26
C VAL A 689 14.94 3.00 8.33
N THR A 690 15.48 3.28 9.51
CA THR A 690 15.61 2.26 10.58
C THR A 690 14.26 1.86 11.19
N ASP A 691 13.29 2.78 11.21
CA ASP A 691 11.90 2.44 11.55
C ASP A 691 11.26 1.60 10.44
N LEU A 692 11.45 1.98 9.17
CA LEU A 692 10.96 1.21 8.02
C LEU A 692 11.53 -0.21 8.01
N GLU A 693 12.84 -0.37 8.19
CA GLU A 693 13.52 -1.67 8.32
C GLU A 693 12.86 -2.55 9.39
N ARG A 694 12.71 -2.02 10.61
CA ARG A 694 12.12 -2.76 11.74
C ARG A 694 10.67 -3.15 11.49
N ILE A 695 9.88 -2.31 10.82
CA ILE A 695 8.48 -2.58 10.49
C ILE A 695 8.38 -3.60 9.35
N PHE A 696 9.22 -3.44 8.31
CA PHE A 696 9.28 -4.35 7.18
C PHE A 696 9.72 -5.75 7.61
N GLU A 697 10.78 -5.86 8.41
CA GLU A 697 11.21 -7.13 9.01
C GLU A 697 10.08 -7.76 9.85
N LYS A 698 9.34 -6.98 10.65
CA LYS A 698 8.20 -7.51 11.44
C LYS A 698 7.07 -8.07 10.56
N VAL A 699 6.68 -7.36 9.50
CA VAL A 699 5.59 -7.77 8.59
C VAL A 699 6.01 -8.95 7.70
N VAL A 700 7.23 -8.92 7.16
CA VAL A 700 7.73 -9.90 6.18
C VAL A 700 8.31 -11.16 6.81
N THR A 701 8.81 -11.09 8.06
CA THR A 701 9.55 -12.22 8.68
C THR A 701 9.06 -12.68 10.05
N VAL A 702 8.29 -11.88 10.80
CA VAL A 702 7.95 -12.18 12.21
C VAL A 702 6.48 -12.51 12.44
N ASN A 703 5.53 -11.90 11.73
CA ASN A 703 4.09 -12.12 11.95
C ASN A 703 3.38 -12.77 10.75
N PRO A 704 3.17 -14.10 10.75
CA PRO A 704 2.45 -14.80 9.69
C PRO A 704 1.02 -14.30 9.43
N LYS A 705 0.37 -13.64 10.40
CA LYS A 705 -0.98 -13.06 10.21
C LYS A 705 -0.97 -11.78 9.38
N LEU A 706 0.15 -11.06 9.35
CA LEU A 706 0.31 -9.84 8.54
C LEU A 706 0.95 -10.14 7.17
N PHE A 707 1.45 -11.35 6.95
CA PHE A 707 2.11 -11.78 5.73
C PHE A 707 1.11 -12.15 4.63
N SER A 708 0.41 -11.15 4.08
CA SER A 708 -0.42 -11.26 2.87
C SER A 708 0.18 -10.44 1.72
N GLU A 709 -0.24 -10.74 0.48
CA GLU A 709 0.23 -10.02 -0.71
C GLU A 709 -0.21 -8.54 -0.66
N ASP A 710 -1.47 -8.26 -0.29
CA ASP A 710 -2.00 -6.89 -0.18
C ASP A 710 -1.31 -6.07 0.90
N ASN A 711 -1.00 -6.66 2.06
CA ASN A 711 -0.26 -6.00 3.13
C ASN A 711 1.16 -5.65 2.64
N CYS A 712 1.83 -6.57 1.94
CA CYS A 712 3.15 -6.35 1.36
C CYS A 712 3.13 -5.23 0.29
N ILE A 713 2.12 -5.23 -0.59
CA ILE A 713 1.93 -4.20 -1.62
C ILE A 713 1.70 -2.83 -0.97
N SER A 714 0.78 -2.73 -0.01
CA SER A 714 0.44 -1.48 0.68
C SER A 714 1.66 -0.87 1.40
N LEU A 715 2.40 -1.71 2.13
CA LEU A 715 3.62 -1.30 2.81
C LEU A 715 4.71 -0.82 1.83
N MET A 716 4.90 -1.54 0.72
CA MET A 716 5.90 -1.19 -0.31
C MET A 716 5.53 0.06 -1.11
N GLN A 717 4.24 0.28 -1.38
CA GLN A 717 3.75 1.54 -1.93
C GLN A 717 4.16 2.70 -1.01
N GLY A 718 3.88 2.61 0.30
CA GLY A 718 4.29 3.63 1.27
C GLY A 718 5.81 3.88 1.29
N ILE A 719 6.61 2.81 1.36
CA ILE A 719 8.09 2.90 1.41
C ILE A 719 8.66 3.60 0.18
N THR A 720 8.12 3.30 -1.01
CA THR A 720 8.65 3.80 -2.29
C THR A 720 8.29 5.25 -2.60
N GLU A 721 7.50 5.92 -1.76
CA GLU A 721 7.24 7.36 -1.89
C GLU A 721 8.42 8.24 -1.45
N ASN A 722 9.26 7.75 -0.53
CA ASN A 722 10.38 8.52 0.02
C ASN A 722 11.72 8.13 -0.62
N LEU A 723 12.61 9.10 -0.80
CA LEU A 723 13.89 8.91 -1.48
C LEU A 723 14.77 7.83 -0.82
N ASP A 724 14.91 7.86 0.51
CA ASP A 724 15.68 6.82 1.22
C ASP A 724 14.94 5.46 1.24
N GLY A 725 13.60 5.48 1.29
CA GLY A 725 12.76 4.28 1.26
C GLY A 725 12.87 3.50 -0.07
N LYS A 726 12.95 4.19 -1.21
CA LYS A 726 13.21 3.57 -2.53
C LYS A 726 14.52 2.77 -2.55
N ASN A 727 15.59 3.33 -2.00
CA ASN A 727 16.90 2.66 -1.93
C ASN A 727 16.86 1.46 -0.98
N PHE A 728 16.32 1.64 0.23
CA PHE A 728 16.12 0.55 1.19
C PHE A 728 15.31 -0.61 0.58
N ALA A 729 14.18 -0.30 -0.05
CA ALA A 729 13.32 -1.30 -0.67
C ALA A 729 14.02 -2.06 -1.80
N TRP A 730 14.88 -1.38 -2.59
CA TRP A 730 15.71 -2.02 -3.61
C TRP A 730 16.74 -2.96 -2.99
N ASP A 731 17.54 -2.49 -2.04
CA ASP A 731 18.56 -3.30 -1.39
C ASP A 731 17.94 -4.49 -0.63
N PHE A 732 16.80 -4.30 0.05
CA PHE A 732 16.08 -5.39 0.70
C PHE A 732 15.60 -6.44 -0.31
N PHE A 733 14.98 -6.01 -1.41
CA PHE A 733 14.48 -6.90 -2.46
C PHE A 733 15.61 -7.74 -3.07
N GLN A 734 16.76 -7.12 -3.38
CA GLN A 734 17.92 -7.85 -3.91
C GLN A 734 18.43 -8.92 -2.93
N ASN A 735 18.51 -8.59 -1.64
CA ASN A 735 19.07 -9.48 -0.61
C ASN A 735 18.11 -10.60 -0.17
N ASN A 736 16.80 -10.49 -0.42
CA ASN A 736 15.78 -11.44 0.07
C ASN A 736 15.01 -12.16 -1.05
N PHE A 737 15.45 -12.00 -2.31
CA PHE A 737 14.74 -12.45 -3.50
C PHE A 737 14.39 -13.95 -3.51
N GLU A 738 15.38 -14.81 -3.24
CA GLU A 738 15.19 -16.27 -3.23
C GLU A 738 14.21 -16.73 -2.12
N ARG A 739 14.18 -16.01 -0.99
CA ARG A 739 13.45 -16.43 0.22
C ARG A 739 11.95 -16.17 0.15
N HIS A 740 11.51 -15.19 -0.63
CA HIS A 740 10.10 -14.77 -0.70
C HIS A 740 9.59 -14.63 -2.14
N GLN A 741 10.11 -15.45 -3.06
CA GLN A 741 9.83 -15.41 -4.50
C GLN A 741 8.32 -15.39 -4.84
N LEU A 742 7.49 -16.08 -4.05
CA LEU A 742 6.02 -16.13 -4.19
C LEU A 742 5.29 -14.83 -3.86
N CYS A 743 5.83 -13.98 -2.97
CA CYS A 743 5.18 -12.73 -2.55
C CYS A 743 5.71 -11.51 -3.32
N PHE A 744 6.78 -11.67 -4.10
CA PHE A 744 7.48 -10.56 -4.73
C PHE A 744 7.01 -10.22 -6.15
N ASP A 745 6.24 -11.07 -6.82
CA ASP A 745 5.93 -10.95 -8.27
C ASP A 745 5.13 -9.69 -8.68
N ILE A 746 4.38 -9.09 -7.76
CA ILE A 746 3.75 -7.76 -7.93
C ILE A 746 4.59 -6.68 -7.26
N VAL A 747 5.13 -6.95 -6.07
CA VAL A 747 5.92 -6.00 -5.27
C VAL A 747 7.15 -5.46 -6.00
N TRP A 748 7.87 -6.28 -6.78
CA TRP A 748 9.04 -5.80 -7.53
C TRP A 748 8.64 -4.79 -8.61
N LYS A 749 7.43 -4.88 -9.18
CA LYS A 749 6.94 -3.93 -10.19
C LYS A 749 6.67 -2.57 -9.56
N VAL A 750 6.03 -2.55 -8.37
CA VAL A 750 5.82 -1.32 -7.58
C VAL A 750 7.18 -0.66 -7.30
N LEU A 751 8.11 -1.42 -6.71
CA LEU A 751 9.46 -0.96 -6.41
C LEU A 751 10.19 -0.40 -7.63
N LEU A 752 10.33 -1.16 -8.71
CA LEU A 752 11.06 -0.71 -9.89
C LEU A 752 10.41 0.50 -10.57
N SER A 753 9.08 0.61 -10.54
CA SER A 753 8.36 1.77 -11.11
C SER A 753 8.65 3.08 -10.38
N SER A 754 9.12 3.00 -9.12
CA SER A 754 9.49 4.17 -8.31
C SER A 754 10.89 4.72 -8.61
N LEU A 755 11.76 3.92 -9.22
CA LEU A 755 13.16 4.25 -9.47
C LEU A 755 13.35 5.22 -10.65
N VAL A 756 14.42 6.00 -10.58
CA VAL A 756 14.84 7.01 -11.55
C VAL A 756 16.34 6.78 -11.87
N GLY A 757 16.87 7.42 -12.90
CA GLY A 757 18.30 7.45 -13.18
C GLY A 757 18.83 6.30 -14.04
N LYS A 758 19.88 6.58 -14.82
CA LYS A 758 20.51 5.60 -15.72
C LYS A 758 21.26 4.50 -14.96
N ASP A 759 21.80 4.80 -13.79
CA ASP A 759 22.63 3.88 -13.01
C ASP A 759 21.83 2.69 -12.47
N ASN A 760 20.55 2.91 -12.15
CA ASN A 760 19.64 1.86 -11.72
C ASN A 760 19.31 0.88 -12.86
N ILE A 761 19.23 1.33 -14.11
CA ILE A 761 18.97 0.46 -15.27
C ILE A 761 20.04 -0.64 -15.40
N GLY A 762 21.31 -0.31 -15.16
CA GLY A 762 22.41 -1.28 -15.18
C GLY A 762 22.30 -2.34 -14.09
N LYS A 763 22.02 -1.90 -12.85
CA LYS A 763 21.81 -2.79 -11.69
C LYS A 763 20.64 -3.75 -11.91
N ILE A 764 19.48 -3.22 -12.32
CA ILE A 764 18.25 -3.97 -12.57
C ILE A 764 18.47 -5.02 -13.66
N ARG A 765 19.02 -4.63 -14.82
CA ARG A 765 19.27 -5.55 -15.93
C ARG A 765 20.20 -6.69 -15.52
N ARG A 766 21.28 -6.40 -14.78
CA ARG A 766 22.21 -7.42 -14.28
C ARG A 766 21.50 -8.39 -13.32
N PHE A 767 20.72 -7.86 -12.38
CA PHE A 767 20.01 -8.65 -11.38
C PHE A 767 18.97 -9.61 -12.01
N PHE A 768 18.08 -9.10 -12.86
CA PHE A 768 17.03 -9.93 -13.46
C PHE A 768 17.57 -10.91 -14.51
N ASN A 769 18.62 -10.57 -15.26
CA ASN A 769 19.26 -11.51 -16.18
C ASN A 769 19.84 -12.74 -15.46
N ILE A 770 20.29 -12.59 -14.21
CA ILE A 770 20.82 -13.68 -13.37
C ILE A 770 19.67 -14.46 -12.74
N ASN A 771 18.74 -13.76 -12.07
CA ASN A 771 17.77 -14.39 -11.16
C ASN A 771 16.42 -14.74 -11.83
N MET A 772 16.07 -14.12 -12.95
CA MET A 772 14.82 -14.34 -13.70
C MET A 772 15.01 -14.15 -15.22
N PRO A 773 15.80 -15.00 -15.89
CA PRO A 773 16.08 -14.87 -17.33
C PRO A 773 14.83 -14.91 -18.21
N ASN A 774 13.76 -15.57 -17.75
CA ASN A 774 12.48 -15.65 -18.46
C ASN A 774 11.62 -14.38 -18.36
N SER A 775 11.95 -13.42 -17.47
CA SER A 775 11.17 -12.20 -17.22
C SER A 775 11.60 -11.00 -18.09
N ALA A 776 12.48 -11.22 -19.07
CA ALA A 776 13.15 -10.18 -19.86
C ALA A 776 12.20 -9.14 -20.50
N SER A 777 10.99 -9.53 -20.91
CA SER A 777 10.00 -8.62 -21.49
C SER A 777 9.44 -7.62 -20.46
N ALA A 778 8.99 -8.09 -19.30
CA ALA A 778 8.47 -7.24 -18.24
C ALA A 778 9.55 -6.30 -17.69
N VAL A 779 10.77 -6.83 -17.51
CA VAL A 779 11.95 -6.04 -17.11
C VAL A 779 12.28 -4.94 -18.13
N SER A 780 12.15 -5.23 -19.43
CA SER A 780 12.40 -4.24 -20.49
C SER A 780 11.38 -3.10 -20.49
N GLN A 781 10.09 -3.40 -20.29
CA GLN A 781 9.05 -2.37 -20.10
C GLN A 781 9.36 -1.47 -18.90
N THR A 782 9.73 -2.05 -17.77
CA THR A 782 10.06 -1.27 -16.57
C THR A 782 11.31 -0.40 -16.77
N ILE A 783 12.34 -0.92 -17.47
CA ILE A 783 13.53 -0.14 -17.85
C ILE A 783 13.17 1.07 -18.74
N ASN A 784 12.19 0.96 -19.63
CA ASN A 784 11.73 2.09 -20.43
C ASN A 784 11.07 3.17 -19.56
N LYS A 785 10.20 2.78 -18.61
CA LYS A 785 9.59 3.73 -17.66
C LYS A 785 10.65 4.50 -16.86
N ILE A 786 11.69 3.82 -16.36
CA ILE A 786 12.83 4.45 -15.66
C ILE A 786 13.58 5.43 -16.60
N ARG A 787 13.78 5.06 -17.87
CA ARG A 787 14.42 5.95 -18.87
C ARG A 787 13.59 7.20 -19.16
N SER A 788 12.26 7.08 -19.26
CA SER A 788 11.39 8.25 -19.44
C SER A 788 11.45 9.17 -18.22
N LYS A 789 11.34 8.61 -16.99
CA LYS A 789 11.48 9.38 -15.75
C LYS A 789 12.82 10.10 -15.64
N GLY A 790 13.93 9.45 -16.00
CA GLY A 790 15.25 10.09 -16.04
C GLY A 790 15.37 11.21 -17.08
N THR A 791 14.58 11.17 -18.16
CA THR A 791 14.51 12.24 -19.17
C THR A 791 13.66 13.41 -18.66
N LEU A 792 12.56 13.13 -17.97
CA LEU A 792 11.73 14.15 -17.33
C LEU A 792 12.45 14.84 -16.15
N MET A 793 13.27 14.10 -15.40
CA MET A 793 14.13 14.65 -14.34
C MET A 793 15.06 15.74 -14.86
N MET A 794 15.82 15.48 -15.94
CA MET A 794 16.70 16.51 -16.55
C MET A 794 15.92 17.75 -17.03
N LYS A 795 14.69 17.56 -17.53
CA LYS A 795 13.82 18.69 -17.91
C LYS A 795 13.35 19.48 -16.68
N LEU A 796 13.07 18.80 -15.56
CA LEU A 796 12.67 19.40 -14.30
C LEU A 796 13.80 20.18 -13.66
N GLU A 797 15.03 19.66 -13.65
CA GLU A 797 16.21 20.38 -13.18
C GLU A 797 16.43 21.69 -13.96
N ASN A 798 16.31 21.66 -15.29
CA ASN A 798 16.39 22.87 -16.12
C ASN A 798 15.28 23.87 -15.77
N TYR A 799 14.02 23.41 -15.69
CA TYR A 799 12.88 24.26 -15.31
C TYR A 799 13.05 24.90 -13.91
N MET A 800 13.54 24.13 -12.93
CA MET A 800 13.83 24.64 -11.59
C MET A 800 15.00 25.62 -11.58
N ASN A 801 16.01 25.43 -12.42
CA ASN A 801 17.14 26.37 -12.55
C ASN A 801 16.76 27.68 -13.25
N ASP A 802 15.90 27.64 -14.27
CA ASP A 802 15.41 28.84 -14.93
C ASP A 802 14.45 29.64 -14.02
N SER A 803 13.57 28.94 -13.30
CA SER A 803 12.62 29.57 -12.36
C SER A 803 13.26 30.13 -11.10
N LYS A 804 14.49 29.74 -10.72
CA LYS A 804 15.26 30.35 -9.60
C LYS A 804 15.53 31.86 -9.76
N LYS A 805 15.31 32.44 -10.94
CA LYS A 805 15.33 33.89 -11.13
C LYS A 805 14.19 34.59 -10.38
N ASP A 806 13.05 33.92 -10.25
CA ASP A 806 11.95 34.32 -9.38
C ASP A 806 12.12 33.64 -8.01
N LYS A 807 12.23 34.44 -6.94
CA LYS A 807 12.60 33.97 -5.59
C LYS A 807 11.51 33.09 -4.94
N LEU A 808 11.44 31.81 -5.32
CA LEU A 808 10.69 30.79 -4.59
C LEU A 808 11.47 30.43 -3.31
N ALA A 809 10.94 30.83 -2.15
CA ALA A 809 11.51 30.48 -0.87
C ALA A 809 11.36 28.96 -0.63
N PRO A 810 12.44 28.21 -0.32
CA PRO A 810 12.35 26.77 -0.17
C PRO A 810 11.65 26.40 1.14
N VAL A 811 10.42 25.87 1.04
CA VAL A 811 9.74 25.17 2.12
C VAL A 811 10.51 23.88 2.38
N ARG A 812 11.47 23.94 3.29
CA ARG A 812 12.19 22.77 3.76
C ARG A 812 11.52 22.28 5.04
N LYS A 813 11.23 20.98 5.10
CA LYS A 813 11.01 20.22 6.34
C LYS A 813 12.21 20.41 7.26
N ARG A 814 12.06 21.32 8.23
CA ARG A 814 13.08 21.69 9.22
C ARG A 814 12.36 21.74 10.56
N SER A 815 12.84 21.00 11.55
CA SER A 815 12.43 21.24 12.92
C SER A 815 12.90 22.65 13.31
N THR A 816 11.97 23.53 13.62
CA THR A 816 12.29 24.81 14.25
C THR A 816 12.53 24.55 15.74
N ILE A 817 13.44 25.28 16.36
CA ILE A 817 13.56 25.32 17.82
C ILE A 817 13.09 26.70 18.29
N LEU A 818 12.20 26.72 19.27
CA LEU A 818 11.78 27.93 19.96
C LEU A 818 12.48 28.00 21.31
N LYS A 819 13.39 28.95 21.48
CA LYS A 819 13.90 29.30 22.80
C LYS A 819 12.90 30.23 23.48
N VAL A 820 12.55 29.92 24.73
CA VAL A 820 11.51 30.64 25.48
C VAL A 820 12.04 31.07 26.84
N GLU A 821 11.93 32.38 27.08
CA GLU A 821 12.12 33.00 28.38
C GLU A 821 10.81 33.66 28.82
N GLN A 822 10.62 33.82 30.13
CA GLN A 822 9.39 34.39 30.69
C GLN A 822 9.68 35.48 31.72
N ARG A 823 8.73 36.40 31.91
CA ARG A 823 8.66 37.30 33.07
C ARG A 823 7.21 37.50 33.51
N SER A 824 7.01 37.70 34.81
CA SER A 824 5.69 38.04 35.38
C SER A 824 5.40 39.54 35.19
N ASP A 825 4.15 39.85 34.85
CA ASP A 825 3.61 41.22 34.80
C ASP A 825 2.22 41.22 35.45
N GLY A 826 2.18 41.40 36.78
CA GLY A 826 0.96 41.23 37.57
C GLY A 826 0.40 39.80 37.48
N ASN A 827 -0.84 39.67 37.00
CA ASN A 827 -1.50 38.39 36.72
C ASN A 827 -1.29 37.92 35.26
N ASN A 828 -0.30 38.46 34.54
CA ASN A 828 0.02 38.08 33.18
C ASN A 828 1.43 37.48 33.12
N ARG A 829 1.68 36.59 32.16
CA ARG A 829 3.02 36.11 31.82
C ARG A 829 3.42 36.68 30.47
N VAL A 830 4.55 37.41 30.41
CA VAL A 830 5.15 37.80 29.13
C VAL A 830 6.17 36.74 28.74
N LEU A 831 5.99 36.15 27.56
CA LEU A 831 6.86 35.14 26.95
C LEU A 831 7.70 35.80 25.86
N THR A 832 9.02 35.80 26.01
CA THR A 832 9.95 36.21 24.96
C THR A 832 10.37 34.95 24.20
N VAL A 833 9.95 34.83 22.94
CA VAL A 833 10.15 33.62 22.12
C VAL A 833 11.09 33.93 20.96
N GLU A 834 12.21 33.23 20.86
CA GLU A 834 13.16 33.28 19.74
C GLU A 834 13.10 32.00 18.91
N GLN A 835 13.01 32.11 17.59
CA GLN A 835 13.14 30.98 16.67
C GLN A 835 14.57 30.83 16.14
N GLN A 836 15.06 29.60 16.16
CA GLN A 836 16.30 29.19 15.50
C GLN A 836 16.06 27.88 14.72
N ARG A 837 17.04 27.48 13.92
CA ARG A 837 17.02 26.18 13.25
C ARG A 837 17.51 25.09 14.19
N PHE A 838 16.79 23.97 14.26
CA PHE A 838 17.33 22.76 14.86
C PHE A 838 18.10 21.95 13.80
N PHE A 839 19.29 21.50 14.16
CA PHE A 839 20.02 20.46 13.43
C PHE A 839 20.39 19.34 14.42
N SER A 840 20.21 18.09 14.03
CA SER A 840 20.49 16.92 14.87
C SER A 840 21.98 16.69 15.16
N ASP A 841 22.86 17.31 14.37
CA ASP A 841 24.32 17.30 14.50
C ASP A 841 24.86 18.47 15.39
N GLY A 842 23.97 19.35 15.86
CA GLY A 842 24.32 20.57 16.56
C GLY A 842 24.95 21.67 15.69
N GLY A 843 24.77 21.63 14.36
CA GLY A 843 25.26 22.65 13.45
C GLY A 843 24.58 24.02 13.57
N GLU A 844 25.24 25.07 13.08
CA GLU A 844 24.73 26.45 13.10
C GLU A 844 23.97 26.84 11.81
N ASP A 845 22.96 27.71 11.92
CA ASP A 845 22.21 28.18 10.75
C ASP A 845 22.88 29.38 10.07
N THR A 846 23.86 29.08 9.23
CA THR A 846 24.58 30.05 8.37
C THR A 846 23.69 30.85 7.41
N LYS A 847 22.38 30.56 7.33
CA LYS A 847 21.42 31.23 6.43
C LYS A 847 20.39 32.14 7.12
N ASN A 848 20.43 32.31 8.46
CA ASN A 848 19.48 33.13 9.23
C ASN A 848 18.00 32.90 8.81
N SER A 849 17.61 31.63 8.85
CA SER A 849 16.28 31.19 8.43
C SER A 849 15.20 31.69 9.38
N LEU A 850 14.01 31.98 8.83
CA LEU A 850 12.87 32.47 9.58
C LEU A 850 11.58 31.79 9.07
N TRP A 851 10.71 31.45 10.00
CA TRP A 851 9.45 30.74 9.80
C TRP A 851 8.29 31.54 10.40
N GLN A 852 7.06 31.25 9.96
CA GLN A 852 5.85 31.69 10.67
C GLN A 852 5.37 30.55 11.54
N VAL A 853 5.59 30.63 12.86
CA VAL A 853 5.37 29.48 13.76
C VAL A 853 4.09 29.66 14.58
N PRO A 854 3.06 28.82 14.40
CA PRO A 854 1.84 28.86 15.21
C PRO A 854 2.11 28.27 16.60
N ILE A 855 1.98 29.09 17.63
CA ILE A 855 2.25 28.72 19.03
C ILE A 855 0.92 28.54 19.76
N THR A 856 0.75 27.38 20.40
CA THR A 856 -0.27 27.11 21.41
C THR A 856 0.36 27.20 22.79
N VAL A 857 -0.41 27.65 23.78
CA VAL A 857 0.05 27.74 25.17
C VAL A 857 -0.97 27.12 26.12
N SER A 858 -0.50 26.30 27.06
CA SER A 858 -1.26 25.80 28.22
C SER A 858 -0.57 26.22 29.53
N VAL A 859 -1.33 26.17 30.62
CA VAL A 859 -0.94 26.69 31.94
C VAL A 859 -1.37 25.74 33.05
N GLY A 860 -0.74 25.80 34.22
CA GLY A 860 -0.95 24.85 35.32
C GLY A 860 -2.39 24.73 35.84
N SER A 861 -3.23 25.76 35.74
CA SER A 861 -4.65 25.71 36.12
C SER A 861 -5.52 24.95 35.12
N ALA A 862 -5.13 24.89 33.84
CA ALA A 862 -5.86 24.26 32.74
C ALA A 862 -4.87 23.54 31.80
N PRO A 863 -4.19 22.48 32.26
CA PRO A 863 -3.00 21.96 31.60
C PRO A 863 -3.29 21.21 30.28
N SER A 864 -4.53 20.75 30.11
CA SER A 864 -5.05 20.12 28.88
C SER A 864 -5.53 21.13 27.83
N ASP A 865 -5.84 22.36 28.24
CA ASP A 865 -6.53 23.35 27.41
C ASP A 865 -5.57 24.36 26.77
N VAL A 866 -5.94 24.84 25.58
CA VAL A 866 -5.19 25.92 24.91
C VAL A 866 -5.63 27.27 25.47
N LYS A 867 -4.92 27.73 26.50
CA LYS A 867 -5.08 29.05 27.16
C LYS A 867 -4.89 30.21 26.18
N ALA A 868 -3.89 30.14 25.32
CA ALA A 868 -3.59 31.18 24.33
C ALA A 868 -3.06 30.61 23.00
N ARG A 869 -3.20 31.40 21.92
CA ARG A 869 -2.66 31.11 20.59
C ARG A 869 -1.96 32.33 20.04
N PHE A 870 -0.76 32.13 19.49
CA PHE A 870 0.05 33.19 18.89
C PHE A 870 0.62 32.74 17.54
N LEU A 871 1.12 33.70 16.77
CA LEU A 871 1.86 33.45 15.54
C LEU A 871 3.18 34.23 15.60
N LEU A 872 4.29 33.51 15.73
CA LEU A 872 5.63 34.07 15.69
C LEU A 872 5.99 34.43 14.25
N LYS A 873 6.18 35.71 13.97
CA LYS A 873 6.48 36.25 12.63
C LYS A 873 7.89 36.78 12.49
N GLU A 874 8.57 37.03 13.60
CA GLU A 874 9.90 37.63 13.67
C GLU A 874 10.91 36.64 14.27
N LYS A 875 12.22 36.92 14.17
CA LYS A 875 13.24 36.04 14.75
C LYS A 875 13.05 35.90 16.27
N GLN A 876 12.67 36.99 16.92
CA GLN A 876 12.29 37.04 18.33
C GLN A 876 11.04 37.91 18.46
N GLN A 877 10.09 37.51 19.29
CA GLN A 877 8.84 38.25 19.52
C GLN A 877 8.34 38.01 20.94
N GLU A 878 7.65 39.01 21.52
CA GLU A 878 7.01 38.88 22.84
C GLU A 878 5.52 38.60 22.71
N PHE A 879 5.00 37.77 23.62
CA PHE A 879 3.59 37.42 23.73
C PHE A 879 3.11 37.52 25.17
N VAL A 880 1.91 38.06 25.38
CA VAL A 880 1.30 38.19 26.72
C VAL A 880 0.24 37.10 26.90
N VAL A 881 0.40 36.27 27.92
CA VAL A 881 -0.60 35.28 28.35
C VAL A 881 -1.31 35.84 29.58
N GLU A 882 -2.59 36.15 29.42
CA GLU A 882 -3.40 36.78 30.47
C GLU A 882 -3.92 35.78 31.51
N GLY A 883 -4.03 36.24 32.75
CA GLY A 883 -4.62 35.47 33.85
C GLY A 883 -3.84 34.21 34.19
N VAL A 884 -2.54 34.35 34.41
CA VAL A 884 -1.60 33.32 34.87
C VAL A 884 -1.04 33.75 36.22
N ALA A 885 -1.11 32.90 37.24
CA ALA A 885 -0.59 33.24 38.56
C ALA A 885 0.96 33.34 38.56
N PRO A 886 1.57 34.10 39.49
CA PRO A 886 3.03 34.28 39.54
C PRO A 886 3.83 32.96 39.70
N ASP A 887 3.25 31.97 40.36
CA ASP A 887 3.76 30.62 40.60
C ASP A 887 3.27 29.56 39.59
N GLU A 888 2.35 29.92 38.70
CA GLU A 888 1.79 29.02 37.68
C GLU A 888 2.73 28.88 36.47
N TRP A 889 3.06 27.63 36.10
CA TRP A 889 3.88 27.35 34.93
C TRP A 889 3.13 27.61 33.62
N VAL A 890 3.91 27.93 32.58
CA VAL A 890 3.42 28.16 31.21
C VAL A 890 4.19 27.26 30.26
N LYS A 891 3.49 26.47 29.44
CA LYS A 891 4.07 25.52 28.49
C LYS A 891 3.57 25.85 27.08
N LEU A 892 4.48 25.89 26.10
CA LEU A 892 4.14 25.97 24.68
C LEU A 892 3.76 24.58 24.14
N LYS A 893 3.17 24.53 22.95
CA LYS A 893 2.96 23.28 22.19
C LYS A 893 2.05 22.31 22.94
N THR A 894 0.88 22.80 23.35
CA THR A 894 -0.15 22.05 24.10
C THR A 894 -0.53 20.75 23.39
N GLN A 895 -0.47 19.63 24.11
CA GLN A 895 -0.67 18.27 23.61
C GLN A 895 0.23 17.85 22.41
N GLN A 896 1.33 18.58 22.17
CA GLN A 896 2.40 18.23 21.21
C GLN A 896 2.03 18.24 19.71
N PHE A 897 0.99 18.99 19.29
CA PHE A 897 0.48 18.98 17.91
C PHE A 897 1.18 19.94 16.90
N GLN A 898 2.35 20.52 17.20
CA GLN A 898 3.03 21.52 16.35
C GLN A 898 4.52 21.21 16.08
N PHE A 899 5.06 21.69 14.96
CA PHE A 899 6.37 21.25 14.41
C PHE A 899 7.58 22.08 14.84
N TYR A 900 7.74 22.23 16.14
CA TYR A 900 8.94 22.79 16.74
C TYR A 900 9.33 22.05 18.01
N ARG A 901 10.61 22.16 18.37
CA ARG A 901 11.10 21.81 19.71
C ARG A 901 11.10 23.06 20.58
N VAL A 902 10.94 22.92 21.90
CA VAL A 902 10.98 24.07 22.82
C VAL A 902 12.16 23.97 23.78
N GLU A 903 13.01 24.99 23.78
CA GLU A 903 14.11 25.20 24.72
C GLU A 903 13.62 26.16 25.81
N TYR A 904 13.15 25.60 26.92
CA TYR A 904 12.65 26.34 28.08
C TYR A 904 13.80 26.81 28.97
N SER A 905 13.64 27.98 29.61
CA SER A 905 14.53 28.39 30.69
C SER A 905 14.45 27.46 31.91
N GLU A 906 15.50 27.45 32.74
CA GLU A 906 15.57 26.63 33.96
C GLU A 906 14.46 26.96 34.97
N GLU A 907 14.06 28.25 35.06
CA GLU A 907 12.91 28.70 35.84
C GLU A 907 11.60 28.04 35.37
N MET A 908 11.36 28.05 34.04
CA MET A 908 10.16 27.45 33.44
C MET A 908 10.11 25.94 33.64
N LEU A 909 11.24 25.24 33.46
CA LEU A 909 11.34 23.80 33.72
C LEU A 909 11.08 23.49 35.20
N THR A 910 11.66 24.27 36.12
CA THR A 910 11.48 24.11 37.56
C THR A 910 10.02 24.28 37.99
N ALA A 911 9.31 25.25 37.40
CA ALA A 911 7.89 25.48 37.68
C ALA A 911 6.98 24.33 37.21
N MET A 912 7.39 23.54 36.20
CA MET A 912 6.61 22.39 35.70
C MET A 912 6.75 21.13 36.55
N LEU A 913 7.84 20.99 37.33
CA LEU A 913 8.17 19.75 38.04
C LEU A 913 7.05 19.23 38.98
N PRO A 914 6.33 20.06 39.76
CA PRO A 914 5.25 19.58 40.64
C PRO A 914 4.09 18.92 39.88
N ASP A 915 3.73 19.46 38.71
CA ASP A 915 2.63 18.94 37.87
C ASP A 915 3.06 17.74 37.01
N ILE A 916 4.36 17.59 36.75
CA ILE A 916 4.95 16.35 36.21
C ILE A 916 4.91 15.26 37.27
N ALA A 917 5.40 15.54 38.49
CA ALA A 917 5.52 14.57 39.58
C ALA A 917 4.17 14.09 40.14
N SER A 918 3.15 14.95 40.12
CA SER A 918 1.76 14.61 40.44
C SER A 918 0.97 14.02 39.25
N ARG A 919 1.57 13.96 38.05
CA ARG A 919 0.95 13.55 36.77
C ARG A 919 -0.25 14.41 36.35
N LYS A 920 -0.40 15.62 36.90
CA LYS A 920 -1.41 16.62 36.54
C LYS A 920 -1.21 17.20 35.13
N MET A 921 0.02 17.27 34.65
CA MET A 921 0.31 17.58 33.25
C MET A 921 -0.07 16.38 32.34
N PRO A 922 -0.76 16.57 31.19
CA PRO A 922 -1.16 15.49 30.29
C PRO A 922 -0.01 14.59 29.80
N VAL A 923 -0.31 13.32 29.54
CA VAL A 923 0.67 12.29 29.12
C VAL A 923 1.49 12.75 27.89
N LEU A 924 0.82 13.28 26.86
CA LEU A 924 1.49 13.80 25.67
C LEU A 924 2.40 15.00 25.99
N ASP A 925 1.99 15.88 26.89
CA ASP A 925 2.77 17.05 27.28
C ASP A 925 4.02 16.67 28.09
N ARG A 926 3.90 15.75 29.06
CA ARG A 926 5.04 15.16 29.79
C ARG A 926 6.00 14.47 28.84
N PHE A 927 5.46 13.64 27.95
CA PHE A 927 6.22 12.91 26.95
C PHE A 927 7.04 13.82 26.02
N GLY A 928 6.39 14.76 25.35
CA GLY A 928 7.07 15.61 24.37
C GLY A 928 8.01 16.64 24.98
N LEU A 929 7.80 17.04 26.25
CA LEU A 929 8.79 17.80 27.00
C LEU A 929 10.08 17.00 27.19
N ILE A 930 9.99 15.74 27.64
CA ILE A 930 11.16 14.88 27.85
C ILE A 930 11.85 14.50 26.53
N ASN A 931 11.10 14.27 25.45
CA ASN A 931 11.68 14.08 24.12
C ASN A 931 12.42 15.35 23.63
N ASP A 932 11.80 16.53 23.74
CA ASP A 932 12.48 17.78 23.37
C ASP A 932 13.77 17.95 24.19
N LEU A 933 13.74 17.74 25.52
CA LEU A 933 14.93 17.77 26.37
C LEU A 933 16.00 16.73 25.96
N SER A 934 15.62 15.50 25.60
CA SER A 934 16.55 14.46 25.10
C SER A 934 17.24 14.88 23.80
N ALA A 935 16.48 15.45 22.85
CA ALA A 935 17.02 15.95 21.59
C ALA A 935 17.91 17.20 21.77
N LEU A 936 17.57 18.08 22.70
CA LEU A 936 18.37 19.26 23.04
C LEU A 936 19.66 18.87 23.79
N LEU A 937 19.59 17.88 24.68
CA LEU A 937 20.75 17.28 25.33
C LEU A 937 21.74 16.74 24.28
N ASN A 938 21.27 15.96 23.31
CA ASN A 938 22.11 15.42 22.22
C ASN A 938 22.85 16.50 21.39
N THR A 939 22.34 17.73 21.35
CA THR A 939 22.98 18.86 20.64
C THR A 939 23.78 19.79 21.55
N GLY A 940 23.87 19.49 22.85
CA GLY A 940 24.57 20.31 23.84
C GLY A 940 23.83 21.60 24.26
N ARG A 941 22.57 21.78 23.83
CA ARG A 941 21.74 22.96 24.15
C ARG A 941 21.15 22.93 25.55
N VAL A 942 20.94 21.74 26.10
CA VAL A 942 20.42 21.50 27.46
C VAL A 942 21.44 20.64 28.20
N SER A 943 21.69 20.97 29.47
CA SER A 943 22.60 20.20 30.32
C SER A 943 21.97 18.89 30.79
N ILE A 944 22.81 17.91 31.07
CA ILE A 944 22.35 16.62 31.60
C ILE A 944 21.72 16.74 32.99
N ALA A 945 22.09 17.77 33.77
CA ALA A 945 21.45 18.06 35.05
C ALA A 945 19.98 18.47 34.88
N GLN A 946 19.67 19.36 33.93
CA GLN A 946 18.29 19.77 33.61
C GLN A 946 17.46 18.57 33.13
N PHE A 947 18.02 17.71 32.27
CA PHE A 947 17.35 16.47 31.85
C PHE A 947 17.07 15.54 33.06
N VAL A 948 18.08 15.29 33.90
CA VAL A 948 17.94 14.42 35.08
C VAL A 948 16.94 14.99 36.09
N GLN A 949 16.86 16.31 36.28
CA GLN A 949 15.91 16.97 37.18
C GLN A 949 14.45 16.70 36.75
N VAL A 950 14.16 16.83 35.45
CA VAL A 950 12.83 16.54 34.89
C VAL A 950 12.55 15.03 34.94
N ALA A 951 13.50 14.20 34.53
CA ALA A 951 13.36 12.74 34.56
C ALA A 951 13.16 12.18 35.99
N ALA A 952 13.84 12.73 36.99
CA ALA A 952 13.68 12.35 38.39
C ALA A 952 12.33 12.80 38.98
N SER A 953 11.78 13.91 38.49
CA SER A 953 10.43 14.36 38.85
C SER A 953 9.36 13.38 38.33
N SER A 954 9.63 12.68 37.23
CA SER A 954 8.77 11.60 36.70
C SER A 954 8.89 10.25 37.44
N ALA A 955 9.47 10.18 38.64
CA ALA A 955 9.64 8.91 39.36
C ALA A 955 8.33 8.18 39.76
N ASN A 956 7.16 8.83 39.63
CA ASN A 956 5.82 8.24 39.83
C ASN A 956 5.08 7.95 38.51
N GLU A 957 5.77 8.02 37.38
CA GLU A 957 5.20 7.78 36.05
C GLU A 957 4.83 6.31 35.84
N ASP A 958 3.71 6.05 35.17
CA ASP A 958 3.19 4.72 34.80
C ASP A 958 2.95 4.56 33.30
N GLU A 959 3.23 5.60 32.51
CA GLU A 959 3.06 5.61 31.07
C GLU A 959 4.34 5.15 30.34
N TYR A 960 4.27 4.02 29.63
CA TYR A 960 5.38 3.49 28.79
C TYR A 960 6.00 4.57 27.89
N VAL A 961 5.13 5.42 27.34
CA VAL A 961 5.51 6.45 26.37
C VAL A 961 6.47 7.49 26.94
N VAL A 962 6.30 7.86 28.20
CA VAL A 962 7.14 8.83 28.91
C VAL A 962 8.44 8.16 29.35
N TRP A 963 8.35 6.96 29.93
CA TRP A 963 9.54 6.18 30.32
C TRP A 963 10.46 5.84 29.15
N GLY A 964 9.94 5.64 27.94
CA GLY A 964 10.76 5.47 26.73
C GLY A 964 11.65 6.67 26.43
N ALA A 965 11.13 7.89 26.58
CA ALA A 965 11.92 9.13 26.39
C ALA A 965 12.91 9.35 27.54
N ILE A 966 12.55 8.97 28.78
CA ILE A 966 13.47 8.97 29.92
C ILE A 966 14.63 7.98 29.66
N ASP A 967 14.32 6.77 29.22
CA ASP A 967 15.30 5.70 28.97
C ASP A 967 16.33 6.08 27.91
N GLU A 968 15.94 6.84 26.88
CA GLU A 968 16.84 7.37 25.85
C GLU A 968 17.88 8.34 26.44
N GLY A 969 17.44 9.39 27.14
CA GLY A 969 18.37 10.36 27.75
C GLY A 969 19.19 9.77 28.91
N MET A 970 18.62 8.86 29.70
CA MET A 970 19.37 8.13 30.74
C MET A 970 20.39 7.15 30.14
N SER A 971 20.19 6.69 28.90
CA SER A 971 21.23 5.94 28.15
C SER A 971 22.41 6.82 27.78
N LYS A 972 22.19 8.11 27.51
CA LYS A 972 23.27 9.08 27.27
C LYS A 972 24.07 9.35 28.54
N LEU A 973 23.42 9.49 29.70
CA LEU A 973 24.13 9.57 31.00
C LEU A 973 25.06 8.38 31.22
N LEU A 974 24.58 7.15 30.98
CA LEU A 974 25.42 5.95 31.09
C LEU A 974 26.54 5.91 30.04
N ALA A 975 26.27 6.33 28.80
CA ALA A 975 27.27 6.37 27.74
C ALA A 975 28.42 7.32 28.12
N CYS A 976 28.12 8.56 28.51
CA CYS A 976 29.13 9.50 28.99
C CYS A 976 29.88 8.98 30.22
N SER A 977 29.16 8.43 31.20
CA SER A 977 29.78 7.94 32.44
C SER A 977 30.71 6.74 32.24
N ARG A 978 30.56 5.95 31.16
CA ARG A 978 31.48 4.86 30.79
C ARG A 978 32.87 5.36 30.35
N GLU A 979 32.94 6.56 29.77
CA GLU A 979 34.17 7.21 29.29
C GLU A 979 34.78 8.17 30.36
N MET A 980 34.39 7.96 31.63
CA MET A 980 34.86 8.68 32.82
C MET A 980 35.52 7.68 33.79
N SER A 981 35.45 7.89 35.10
CA SER A 981 35.97 6.91 36.08
C SER A 981 34.94 5.81 36.36
N GLU A 982 35.41 4.64 36.81
CA GLU A 982 34.53 3.56 37.28
C GLU A 982 33.63 4.01 38.44
N GLU A 983 34.11 4.93 39.28
CA GLU A 983 33.35 5.55 40.38
C GLU A 983 32.20 6.41 39.83
N THR A 984 32.44 7.25 38.82
CA THR A 984 31.38 8.00 38.14
C THR A 984 30.35 7.06 37.52
N LEU A 985 30.79 6.01 36.83
CA LEU A 985 29.90 5.01 36.25
C LEU A 985 29.06 4.28 37.31
N LYS A 986 29.64 3.97 38.46
CA LYS A 986 28.94 3.37 39.60
C LYS A 986 27.87 4.32 40.15
N SER A 987 28.21 5.58 40.40
CA SER A 987 27.26 6.59 40.90
C SER A 987 26.12 6.87 39.92
N ALA A 988 26.41 6.96 38.61
CA ALA A 988 25.40 7.12 37.56
C ALA A 988 24.44 5.92 37.47
N LYS A 989 24.96 4.70 37.66
CA LYS A 989 24.15 3.48 37.77
C LYS A 989 23.24 3.51 39.00
N GLN A 990 23.76 3.88 40.17
CA GLN A 990 22.98 3.95 41.42
C GLN A 990 21.85 5.01 41.33
N LEU A 991 22.09 6.15 40.66
CA LEU A 991 21.05 7.13 40.34
C LEU A 991 19.91 6.51 39.51
N ILE A 992 20.25 5.72 38.47
CA ILE A 992 19.24 5.02 37.66
C ILE A 992 18.47 4.00 38.50
N VAL A 993 19.13 3.25 39.40
CA VAL A 993 18.41 2.36 40.32
C VAL A 993 17.40 3.17 41.15
N LYS A 994 17.84 4.23 41.83
CA LYS A 994 16.98 5.09 42.66
C LYS A 994 15.77 5.67 41.91
N MET A 995 15.90 5.96 40.62
CA MET A 995 14.81 6.49 39.78
C MET A 995 13.83 5.40 39.29
N PHE A 996 14.29 4.18 39.03
CA PHE A 996 13.50 3.12 38.40
C PHE A 996 12.98 2.06 39.41
N GLU A 997 13.57 1.97 40.60
CA GLU A 997 13.34 0.89 41.58
C GLU A 997 11.87 0.82 42.03
N LYS A 998 11.27 1.97 42.35
CA LYS A 998 9.85 2.04 42.74
C LYS A 998 8.94 1.49 41.64
N THR A 999 9.04 2.05 40.44
CA THR A 999 8.23 1.61 39.28
C THR A 999 8.47 0.13 38.95
N GLY A 1000 9.70 -0.37 39.11
CA GLY A 1000 10.03 -1.78 38.96
C GLY A 1000 9.41 -2.68 40.02
N ALA A 1001 9.30 -2.22 41.27
CA ALA A 1001 8.60 -2.93 42.33
C ALA A 1001 7.08 -2.96 42.07
N ASP A 1002 6.48 -1.83 41.67
CA ASP A 1002 5.05 -1.69 41.40
C ASP A 1002 4.59 -2.56 40.20
N LEU A 1003 5.42 -2.69 39.15
CA LEU A 1003 5.11 -3.49 37.94
C LEU A 1003 5.36 -5.00 38.10
N GLY A 1004 6.27 -5.38 39.00
CA GLY A 1004 6.70 -6.76 39.20
C GLY A 1004 7.31 -7.42 37.94
N PHE A 1005 7.26 -8.77 37.90
CA PHE A 1005 7.83 -9.59 36.81
C PHE A 1005 6.80 -10.50 36.12
N ALA A 1006 5.63 -10.71 36.74
CA ALA A 1006 4.56 -11.55 36.22
C ALA A 1006 3.44 -10.67 35.65
N GLU A 1007 2.76 -11.18 34.63
CA GLU A 1007 1.56 -10.58 34.05
C GLU A 1007 0.44 -10.49 35.08
N GLN A 1008 -0.30 -9.39 35.08
CA GLN A 1008 -1.47 -9.17 35.94
C GLN A 1008 -2.76 -9.39 35.16
N SER A 1009 -3.81 -9.88 35.83
CA SER A 1009 -5.10 -10.13 35.16
C SER A 1009 -5.75 -8.81 34.73
N GLY A 1010 -6.05 -8.68 33.43
CA GLY A 1010 -6.60 -7.45 32.84
C GLY A 1010 -5.57 -6.37 32.53
N GLU A 1011 -4.28 -6.70 32.53
CA GLU A 1011 -3.20 -5.78 32.15
C GLU A 1011 -3.23 -5.43 30.65
N ASP A 1012 -2.93 -4.18 30.32
CA ASP A 1012 -2.79 -3.70 28.94
C ASP A 1012 -1.37 -3.88 28.38
N THR A 1013 -1.25 -3.88 27.05
CA THR A 1013 0.03 -4.07 26.36
C THR A 1013 1.09 -3.00 26.69
N GLN A 1014 0.69 -1.77 27.06
CA GLN A 1014 1.66 -0.72 27.37
C GLN A 1014 2.33 -0.97 28.72
N LYS A 1015 1.59 -1.46 29.73
CA LYS A 1015 2.16 -1.88 31.01
C LYS A 1015 3.12 -3.06 30.87
N MET A 1016 2.82 -4.00 29.98
CA MET A 1016 3.73 -5.11 29.66
C MET A 1016 5.06 -4.61 29.05
N MET A 1017 4.98 -3.68 28.10
CA MET A 1017 6.15 -3.03 27.50
C MET A 1017 6.94 -2.18 28.52
N LEU A 1018 6.25 -1.48 29.42
CA LEU A 1018 6.87 -0.71 30.49
C LEU A 1018 7.60 -1.60 31.49
N ARG A 1019 6.99 -2.71 31.92
CA ARG A 1019 7.65 -3.72 32.76
C ARG A 1019 8.95 -4.19 32.13
N ALA A 1020 8.91 -4.55 30.84
CA ALA A 1020 10.11 -5.01 30.13
C ALA A 1020 11.21 -3.93 30.09
N LEU A 1021 10.86 -2.68 29.81
CA LEU A 1021 11.79 -1.55 29.79
C LEU A 1021 12.41 -1.30 31.18
N VAL A 1022 11.57 -1.15 32.21
CA VAL A 1022 12.01 -0.78 33.58
C VAL A 1022 12.87 -1.88 34.19
N GLN A 1023 12.44 -3.15 34.13
CA GLN A 1023 13.24 -4.26 34.66
C GLN A 1023 14.56 -4.43 33.90
N ALA A 1024 14.55 -4.28 32.57
CA ALA A 1024 15.80 -4.34 31.79
C ALA A 1024 16.77 -3.20 32.14
N ARG A 1025 16.26 -2.00 32.42
CA ARG A 1025 17.08 -0.85 32.84
C ARG A 1025 17.66 -1.05 34.25
N LEU A 1026 16.85 -1.51 35.20
CA LEU A 1026 17.30 -1.86 36.57
C LEU A 1026 18.42 -2.91 36.55
N ALA A 1027 18.26 -3.99 35.78
CA ALA A 1027 19.29 -5.02 35.69
C ALA A 1027 20.58 -4.52 35.03
N ARG A 1028 20.49 -3.67 33.99
CA ARG A 1028 21.66 -3.02 33.36
C ARG A 1028 22.36 -2.03 34.30
N ALA A 1029 21.62 -1.43 35.22
CA ALA A 1029 22.15 -0.55 36.26
C ALA A 1029 22.78 -1.31 37.44
N GLY A 1030 22.61 -2.64 37.54
CA GLY A 1030 23.19 -3.43 38.63
C GLY A 1030 22.27 -3.62 39.84
N HIS A 1031 20.95 -3.47 39.68
CA HIS A 1031 19.99 -3.73 40.75
C HIS A 1031 19.93 -5.23 41.07
N GLN A 1032 20.57 -5.65 42.16
CA GLN A 1032 20.77 -7.07 42.49
C GLN A 1032 19.46 -7.88 42.59
N PRO A 1033 18.37 -7.41 43.25
CA PRO A 1033 17.11 -8.16 43.31
C PRO A 1033 16.51 -8.45 41.93
N THR A 1034 16.64 -7.51 40.97
CA THR A 1034 16.20 -7.72 39.58
C THR A 1034 17.10 -8.72 38.85
N ILE A 1035 18.42 -8.69 39.09
CA ILE A 1035 19.38 -9.64 38.50
C ILE A 1035 19.08 -11.07 39.00
N ASP A 1036 18.93 -11.24 40.31
CA ASP A 1036 18.62 -12.53 40.93
C ASP A 1036 17.29 -13.08 40.40
N LYS A 1037 16.27 -12.21 40.27
CA LYS A 1037 14.98 -12.61 39.70
C LYS A 1037 15.07 -13.02 38.23
N PHE A 1038 15.88 -12.34 37.41
CA PHE A 1038 16.09 -12.76 36.02
C PHE A 1038 16.85 -14.09 35.91
N ASN A 1039 17.88 -14.30 36.73
CA ASN A 1039 18.58 -15.58 36.79
C ASN A 1039 17.63 -16.71 37.23
N GLN A 1040 16.79 -16.48 38.24
CA GLN A 1040 15.75 -17.44 38.64
C GLN A 1040 14.73 -17.73 37.51
N MET A 1041 14.26 -16.71 36.79
CA MET A 1041 13.33 -16.89 35.66
C MET A 1041 13.95 -17.72 34.53
N PHE A 1042 15.25 -17.57 34.27
CA PHE A 1042 15.95 -18.39 33.27
C PHE A 1042 16.09 -19.85 33.73
N THR A 1043 16.42 -20.07 35.01
CA THR A 1043 16.45 -21.41 35.61
C THR A 1043 15.06 -22.07 35.57
N ASP A 1044 13.99 -21.37 35.95
CA ASP A 1044 12.62 -21.87 35.88
C ASP A 1044 12.17 -22.18 34.44
N PHE A 1045 12.66 -21.42 33.46
CA PHE A 1045 12.41 -21.68 32.04
C PHE A 1045 13.10 -22.97 31.55
N LEU A 1046 14.36 -23.20 31.93
CA LEU A 1046 15.11 -24.40 31.51
C LEU A 1046 14.69 -25.66 32.27
N GLU A 1047 14.49 -25.57 33.59
CA GLU A 1047 14.25 -26.75 34.45
C GLU A 1047 12.77 -27.12 34.59
N LYS A 1048 11.88 -26.13 34.61
CA LYS A 1048 10.44 -26.32 34.85
C LYS A 1048 9.59 -26.05 33.61
N GLY A 1049 10.20 -25.65 32.49
CA GLY A 1049 9.49 -25.26 31.27
C GLY A 1049 8.62 -24.01 31.44
N THR A 1050 8.88 -23.17 32.45
CA THR A 1050 8.05 -21.99 32.73
C THR A 1050 8.27 -20.93 31.64
N PRO A 1051 7.26 -20.56 30.83
CA PRO A 1051 7.48 -19.67 29.69
C PRO A 1051 7.85 -18.25 30.14
N ILE A 1052 8.87 -17.67 29.52
CA ILE A 1052 9.22 -16.25 29.66
C ILE A 1052 8.53 -15.46 28.55
N HIS A 1053 7.77 -14.42 28.92
CA HIS A 1053 7.06 -13.55 27.97
C HIS A 1053 8.03 -12.92 26.94
N PRO A 1054 7.69 -12.85 25.64
CA PRO A 1054 8.57 -12.33 24.58
C PRO A 1054 9.23 -10.99 24.90
N ASP A 1055 8.48 -10.00 25.41
CA ASP A 1055 8.99 -8.64 25.64
C ASP A 1055 10.14 -8.58 26.67
N ILE A 1056 10.13 -9.45 27.67
CA ILE A 1056 11.13 -9.46 28.74
C ILE A 1056 12.25 -10.49 28.51
N ARG A 1057 12.03 -11.48 27.63
CA ARG A 1057 12.94 -12.61 27.38
C ARG A 1057 14.36 -12.20 27.01
N LEU A 1058 14.54 -11.23 26.11
CA LEU A 1058 15.87 -10.74 25.73
C LEU A 1058 16.59 -10.06 26.90
N ALA A 1059 15.86 -9.39 27.79
CA ALA A 1059 16.43 -8.80 29.00
C ALA A 1059 16.91 -9.91 29.96
N THR A 1060 16.07 -10.91 30.21
CA THR A 1060 16.41 -12.10 31.01
C THR A 1060 17.68 -12.78 30.50
N PHE A 1061 17.73 -13.13 29.21
CA PHE A 1061 18.89 -13.81 28.61
C PHE A 1061 20.14 -12.92 28.67
N GLY A 1062 20.03 -11.63 28.38
CA GLY A 1062 21.15 -10.69 28.44
C GLY A 1062 21.70 -10.49 29.85
N VAL A 1063 20.87 -10.63 30.89
CA VAL A 1063 21.30 -10.60 32.30
C VAL A 1063 22.07 -11.85 32.67
N VAL A 1064 21.59 -13.03 32.27
CA VAL A 1064 22.31 -14.31 32.45
C VAL A 1064 23.70 -14.22 31.84
N ALA A 1065 23.80 -13.82 30.57
CA ALA A 1065 25.07 -13.68 29.83
C ALA A 1065 26.06 -12.67 30.45
N ARG A 1066 25.57 -11.69 31.23
CA ARG A 1066 26.40 -10.69 31.92
C ARG A 1066 26.79 -11.07 33.36
N SER A 1067 25.98 -11.86 34.05
CA SER A 1067 26.07 -12.05 35.51
C SER A 1067 26.49 -13.44 35.97
N THR A 1068 26.43 -14.45 35.10
CA THR A 1068 26.71 -15.86 35.44
C THR A 1068 27.94 -16.44 34.73
N GLY A 1069 28.66 -15.60 33.97
CA GLY A 1069 29.86 -15.96 33.22
C GLY A 1069 29.66 -17.17 32.30
N LYS A 1070 30.66 -18.06 32.27
CA LYS A 1070 30.67 -19.24 31.40
C LYS A 1070 29.47 -20.17 31.59
N GLU A 1071 28.94 -20.34 32.81
CA GLU A 1071 27.83 -21.29 33.05
C GLU A 1071 26.55 -20.88 32.30
N GLY A 1072 26.14 -19.61 32.42
CA GLY A 1072 24.98 -19.10 31.70
C GLY A 1072 25.21 -18.95 30.20
N PHE A 1073 26.45 -18.67 29.78
CA PHE A 1073 26.83 -18.67 28.38
C PHE A 1073 26.64 -20.06 27.76
N ASP A 1074 27.17 -21.13 28.39
CA ASP A 1074 27.02 -22.50 27.90
C ASP A 1074 25.55 -22.96 27.92
N LYS A 1075 24.75 -22.53 28.91
CA LYS A 1075 23.28 -22.75 28.95
C LYS A 1075 22.54 -22.04 27.80
N LEU A 1076 22.87 -20.78 27.50
CA LEU A 1076 22.30 -20.03 26.37
C LEU A 1076 22.71 -20.63 25.02
N MET A 1077 23.94 -21.13 24.92
CA MET A 1077 24.46 -21.82 23.75
C MET A 1077 23.69 -23.11 23.48
N ASN A 1078 23.51 -23.96 24.50
CA ASN A 1078 22.70 -25.17 24.40
C ASN A 1078 21.23 -24.85 24.05
N LEU A 1079 20.64 -23.80 24.66
CA LEU A 1079 19.29 -23.35 24.31
C LEU A 1079 19.19 -22.95 22.83
N ARG A 1080 20.21 -22.27 22.28
CA ARG A 1080 20.27 -21.91 20.86
C ARG A 1080 20.31 -23.16 19.97
N GLU A 1081 21.12 -24.15 20.31
CA GLU A 1081 21.29 -25.37 19.49
C GLU A 1081 20.11 -26.34 19.57
N THR A 1082 19.30 -26.28 20.64
CA THR A 1082 18.16 -27.18 20.88
C THR A 1082 16.79 -26.58 20.57
N THR A 1083 16.65 -25.26 20.50
CA THR A 1083 15.35 -24.61 20.23
C THR A 1083 14.92 -24.71 18.76
N THR A 1084 13.64 -24.96 18.53
CA THR A 1084 13.02 -24.92 17.20
C THR A 1084 12.48 -23.52 16.83
N PHE A 1085 12.48 -22.58 17.78
CA PHE A 1085 11.94 -21.23 17.60
C PHE A 1085 13.05 -20.23 17.24
N GLN A 1086 13.05 -19.75 15.99
CA GLN A 1086 14.06 -18.81 15.47
C GLN A 1086 14.15 -17.49 16.25
N GLU A 1087 13.05 -17.05 16.88
CA GLU A 1087 13.06 -15.87 17.76
C GLU A 1087 13.92 -16.10 19.02
N ILE A 1088 13.81 -17.29 19.63
CA ILE A 1088 14.59 -17.68 20.82
C ILE A 1088 16.05 -17.88 20.42
N GLU A 1089 16.32 -18.52 19.27
CA GLU A 1089 17.67 -18.67 18.69
C GLU A 1089 18.37 -17.31 18.57
N ARG A 1090 17.69 -16.32 17.97
CA ARG A 1090 18.20 -14.96 17.78
C ARG A 1090 18.38 -14.21 19.10
N GLN A 1091 17.41 -14.27 20.02
CA GLN A 1091 17.50 -13.59 21.31
C GLN A 1091 18.62 -14.16 22.19
N ALA A 1092 18.83 -15.48 22.21
CA ALA A 1092 19.94 -16.11 22.92
C ALA A 1092 21.30 -15.66 22.35
N MET A 1093 21.41 -15.55 21.02
CA MET A 1093 22.61 -15.05 20.35
C MET A 1093 22.91 -13.57 20.67
N ILE A 1094 21.90 -12.67 20.58
CA ILE A 1094 22.03 -11.25 20.97
C ILE A 1094 22.38 -11.12 22.44
N ALA A 1095 21.90 -12.03 23.30
CA ALA A 1095 22.23 -12.05 24.71
C ALA A 1095 23.68 -12.48 24.98
N MET A 1096 24.14 -13.58 24.35
CA MET A 1096 25.51 -14.08 24.53
C MET A 1096 26.58 -13.05 24.16
N SER A 1097 26.36 -12.23 23.11
CA SER A 1097 27.30 -11.15 22.74
C SER A 1097 27.30 -9.96 23.71
N GLN A 1098 26.44 -9.94 24.73
CA GLN A 1098 26.46 -8.94 25.82
C GLN A 1098 27.40 -9.32 26.98
N THR A 1099 28.07 -10.48 26.93
CA THR A 1099 29.01 -10.89 27.98
C THR A 1099 30.18 -9.92 28.12
N PRO A 1100 30.67 -9.63 29.34
CA PRO A 1100 31.88 -8.84 29.55
C PRO A 1100 33.17 -9.66 29.31
N GLU A 1101 33.09 -10.99 29.22
CA GLU A 1101 34.26 -11.88 29.11
C GLU A 1101 34.74 -12.01 27.65
N GLN A 1102 35.89 -11.40 27.35
CA GLN A 1102 36.51 -11.46 26.02
C GLN A 1102 36.74 -12.89 25.48
N PRO A 1103 37.13 -13.91 26.29
CA PRO A 1103 37.25 -15.29 25.80
C PRO A 1103 35.93 -15.89 25.32
N LEU A 1104 34.80 -15.54 25.94
CA LEU A 1104 33.46 -16.00 25.55
C LEU A 1104 32.97 -15.26 24.29
N LEU A 1105 33.31 -13.98 24.13
CA LEU A 1105 33.10 -13.26 22.88
C LEU A 1105 33.88 -13.90 21.72
N ALA A 1106 35.15 -14.26 21.93
CA ALA A 1106 35.95 -14.96 20.93
C ALA A 1106 35.32 -16.31 20.55
N GLN A 1107 34.92 -17.12 21.54
CA GLN A 1107 34.20 -18.38 21.30
C GLN A 1107 32.91 -18.17 20.48
N LEU A 1108 32.15 -17.10 20.75
CA LEU A 1108 30.91 -16.78 20.05
C LEU A 1108 31.13 -16.31 18.61
N PHE A 1109 32.14 -15.47 18.37
CA PHE A 1109 32.47 -14.95 17.04
C PHE A 1109 33.11 -16.03 16.16
N GLU A 1110 34.03 -16.85 16.69
CA GLU A 1110 34.55 -18.05 16.00
C GLU A 1110 33.39 -18.99 15.58
N TYR A 1111 32.44 -19.23 16.49
CA TYR A 1111 31.26 -20.04 16.20
C TYR A 1111 30.35 -19.42 15.12
N GLY A 1112 30.12 -18.11 15.19
CA GLY A 1112 29.26 -17.40 14.25
C GLY A 1112 29.84 -17.24 12.85
N PHE A 1113 31.11 -16.83 12.76
CA PHE A 1113 31.79 -16.42 11.54
C PHE A 1113 32.63 -17.52 10.90
N GLU A 1114 33.50 -18.19 11.66
CA GLU A 1114 34.45 -19.19 11.13
C GLU A 1114 33.77 -20.54 10.95
N LYS A 1115 33.10 -21.04 12.00
CA LYS A 1115 32.34 -22.30 11.98
C LYS A 1115 31.01 -22.20 11.22
N ASN A 1116 30.64 -21.00 10.76
CA ASN A 1116 29.41 -20.68 10.03
C ASN A 1116 28.12 -21.25 10.68
N LYS A 1117 28.06 -21.28 12.01
CA LYS A 1117 26.90 -21.77 12.76
C LYS A 1117 25.79 -20.73 12.93
N VAL A 1118 26.07 -19.47 12.59
CA VAL A 1118 25.10 -18.36 12.50
C VAL A 1118 24.93 -17.98 11.02
N ARG A 1119 23.69 -17.75 10.60
CA ARG A 1119 23.34 -17.39 9.21
C ARG A 1119 23.90 -15.99 8.87
N PRO A 1120 24.38 -15.71 7.65
CA PRO A 1120 25.00 -14.42 7.30
C PRO A 1120 24.15 -13.18 7.62
N GLN A 1121 22.83 -13.25 7.43
CA GLN A 1121 21.89 -12.18 7.77
C GLN A 1121 21.69 -11.97 9.28
N ASP A 1122 21.95 -12.98 10.10
CA ASP A 1122 21.83 -12.91 11.55
C ASP A 1122 23.18 -12.60 12.23
N GLN A 1123 24.32 -12.70 11.51
CA GLN A 1123 25.66 -12.38 12.03
C GLN A 1123 25.81 -10.93 12.53
N LEU A 1124 25.06 -9.96 11.96
CA LEU A 1124 25.04 -8.57 12.42
C LEU A 1124 24.61 -8.41 13.88
N TYR A 1125 23.80 -9.34 14.39
CA TYR A 1125 23.29 -9.29 15.76
C TYR A 1125 24.35 -9.62 16.82
N LEU A 1126 25.46 -10.25 16.41
CA LEU A 1126 26.65 -10.42 17.26
C LEU A 1126 27.26 -9.04 17.58
N PHE A 1127 27.48 -8.22 16.55
CA PHE A 1127 27.92 -6.83 16.66
C PHE A 1127 26.94 -5.93 17.41
N LEU A 1128 25.62 -6.14 17.25
CA LEU A 1128 24.60 -5.36 17.96
C LEU A 1128 24.68 -5.58 19.49
N GLY A 1129 24.80 -6.83 19.95
CA GLY A 1129 24.82 -7.13 21.38
C GLY A 1129 26.09 -6.64 22.09
N THR A 1130 27.24 -6.68 21.41
CA THR A 1130 28.54 -6.24 21.96
C THR A 1130 28.55 -4.78 22.41
N GLY A 1131 27.81 -3.87 21.77
CA GLY A 1131 27.71 -2.47 22.19
C GLY A 1131 27.06 -2.25 23.57
N SER A 1132 26.49 -3.30 24.17
CA SER A 1132 25.97 -3.25 25.53
C SER A 1132 27.06 -3.07 26.60
N THR A 1133 28.30 -3.48 26.34
CA THR A 1133 29.44 -3.37 27.28
C THR A 1133 30.63 -2.65 26.64
N HIS A 1134 31.46 -1.99 27.45
CA HIS A 1134 32.66 -1.31 26.96
C HIS A 1134 33.67 -2.30 26.35
N MET A 1135 33.91 -3.44 27.02
CA MET A 1135 34.76 -4.51 26.50
C MET A 1135 34.21 -5.14 25.22
N GLY A 1136 32.89 -5.34 25.14
CA GLY A 1136 32.23 -5.84 23.93
C GLY A 1136 32.40 -4.90 22.74
N GLN A 1137 32.17 -3.59 22.93
CA GLN A 1137 32.38 -2.59 21.87
C GLN A 1137 33.83 -2.57 21.37
N GLN A 1138 34.81 -2.61 22.28
CA GLN A 1138 36.23 -2.68 21.90
C GLN A 1138 36.56 -3.96 21.14
N TYR A 1139 36.08 -5.12 21.62
CA TYR A 1139 36.27 -6.41 20.95
C TYR A 1139 35.64 -6.42 19.54
N ALA A 1140 34.42 -5.90 19.40
CA ALA A 1140 33.73 -5.82 18.11
C ALA A 1140 34.46 -4.92 17.10
N TRP A 1141 34.97 -3.77 17.54
CA TRP A 1141 35.82 -2.92 16.70
C TRP A 1141 37.10 -3.62 16.25
N GLN A 1142 37.83 -4.24 17.19
CA GLN A 1142 39.05 -4.98 16.90
C GLN A 1142 38.79 -6.12 15.90
N TYR A 1143 37.79 -6.97 16.17
CA TYR A 1143 37.42 -8.08 15.29
C TYR A 1143 36.99 -7.58 13.91
N PHE A 1144 36.27 -6.46 13.82
CA PHE A 1144 35.92 -5.86 12.52
C PHE A 1144 37.16 -5.41 11.75
N CYS A 1145 38.13 -4.77 12.41
CA CYS A 1145 39.37 -4.34 11.78
C CYS A 1145 40.23 -5.52 11.31
N GLU A 1146 40.34 -6.58 12.12
CA GLU A 1146 41.14 -7.78 11.83
C GLU A 1146 40.53 -8.62 10.70
N HIS A 1147 39.20 -8.75 10.64
CA HIS A 1147 38.48 -9.58 9.67
C HIS A 1147 37.83 -8.78 8.51
N ILE A 1148 38.17 -7.50 8.31
CA ILE A 1148 37.52 -6.64 7.30
C ILE A 1148 37.54 -7.24 5.89
N LYS A 1149 38.65 -7.86 5.49
CA LYS A 1149 38.79 -8.52 4.19
C LYS A 1149 37.80 -9.68 4.03
N GLU A 1150 37.70 -10.53 5.05
CA GLU A 1150 36.78 -11.66 5.07
C GLU A 1150 35.32 -11.19 5.02
N PHE A 1151 34.99 -10.08 5.67
CA PHE A 1151 33.65 -9.48 5.60
C PHE A 1151 33.34 -8.88 4.22
N LEU A 1152 34.31 -8.24 3.55
CA LEU A 1152 34.13 -7.77 2.18
C LEU A 1152 33.86 -8.94 1.23
N GLU A 1153 34.64 -10.03 1.32
CA GLU A 1153 34.44 -11.24 0.52
C GLU A 1153 33.11 -11.94 0.84
N LYS A 1154 32.79 -12.14 2.13
CA LYS A 1154 31.60 -12.86 2.61
C LYS A 1154 30.28 -12.15 2.32
N TYR A 1155 30.25 -10.82 2.39
CA TYR A 1155 29.01 -10.04 2.21
C TYR A 1155 28.84 -9.42 0.81
N GLY A 1156 29.77 -9.66 -0.13
CA GLY A 1156 29.67 -9.16 -1.50
C GLY A 1156 30.16 -7.71 -1.71
N GLY A 1157 31.08 -7.25 -0.86
CA GLY A 1157 31.77 -5.96 -0.97
C GLY A 1157 31.18 -4.83 -0.12
N ALA A 1158 31.84 -3.67 -0.17
CA ALA A 1158 31.57 -2.53 0.72
C ALA A 1158 30.18 -1.87 0.54
N ASN A 1159 29.48 -2.14 -0.57
CA ASN A 1159 28.10 -1.70 -0.78
C ASN A 1159 27.06 -2.58 -0.07
N SER A 1160 27.47 -3.66 0.59
CA SER A 1160 26.55 -4.55 1.30
C SER A 1160 25.99 -3.90 2.57
N SER A 1161 24.66 -3.93 2.73
CA SER A 1161 23.99 -3.41 3.91
C SER A 1161 24.39 -4.16 5.19
N LEU A 1162 24.68 -5.46 5.09
CA LEU A 1162 25.21 -6.26 6.21
C LEU A 1162 26.60 -5.78 6.64
N PHE A 1163 27.49 -5.55 5.67
CA PHE A 1163 28.83 -5.00 5.94
C PHE A 1163 28.75 -3.61 6.61
N GLN A 1164 27.92 -2.72 6.06
CA GLN A 1164 27.76 -1.36 6.58
C GLN A 1164 27.09 -1.33 7.97
N ARG A 1165 26.17 -2.25 8.27
CA ARG A 1165 25.59 -2.42 9.61
C ARG A 1165 26.64 -2.92 10.62
N CYS A 1166 27.45 -3.91 10.26
CA CYS A 1166 28.54 -4.39 11.13
C CYS A 1166 29.57 -3.27 11.40
N LEU A 1167 29.97 -2.51 10.36
CA LEU A 1167 30.84 -1.33 10.48
C LEU A 1167 30.26 -0.31 11.46
N LYS A 1168 28.97 0.00 11.32
CA LYS A 1168 28.28 1.00 12.15
C LYS A 1168 28.20 0.55 13.61
N PHE A 1169 27.72 -0.67 13.88
CA PHE A 1169 27.67 -1.22 15.25
C PHE A 1169 29.05 -1.35 15.89
N ALA A 1170 30.10 -1.63 15.10
CA ALA A 1170 31.47 -1.69 15.58
C ALA A 1170 32.05 -0.31 15.98
N GLY A 1171 31.51 0.81 15.48
CA GLY A 1171 32.06 2.16 15.70
C GLY A 1171 31.17 3.17 16.45
N GLU A 1172 29.85 3.17 16.23
CA GLU A 1172 28.99 4.33 16.55
C GLU A 1172 28.86 4.68 18.04
N SER A 1173 29.16 3.73 18.93
CA SER A 1173 29.05 3.90 20.37
C SER A 1173 30.27 4.53 21.04
N PHE A 1174 31.37 4.78 20.32
CA PHE A 1174 32.54 5.45 20.90
C PHE A 1174 32.23 6.93 21.23
N GLY A 1175 32.96 7.49 22.20
CA GLY A 1175 32.69 8.83 22.76
C GLY A 1175 33.91 9.74 22.89
N SER A 1176 34.91 9.64 22.01
CA SER A 1176 36.09 10.54 22.04
C SER A 1176 36.60 10.91 20.64
N GLU A 1177 37.17 12.11 20.51
CA GLU A 1177 37.78 12.56 19.24
C GLU A 1177 38.95 11.66 18.82
N HIS A 1178 39.70 11.09 19.76
CA HIS A 1178 40.71 10.08 19.47
C HIS A 1178 40.11 8.88 18.72
N ARG A 1179 38.97 8.33 19.19
CA ARG A 1179 38.28 7.23 18.50
C ARG A 1179 37.70 7.65 17.16
N ALA A 1180 37.21 8.89 17.03
CA ALA A 1180 36.72 9.42 15.74
C ALA A 1180 37.85 9.47 14.69
N VAL A 1181 39.03 9.97 15.09
CA VAL A 1181 40.23 10.02 14.24
C VAL A 1181 40.79 8.63 13.96
N GLU A 1182 40.84 7.74 14.95
CA GLU A 1182 41.25 6.34 14.78
C GLU A 1182 40.37 5.60 13.76
N PHE A 1183 39.04 5.69 13.93
CA PHE A 1183 38.06 5.08 13.03
C PHE A 1183 38.21 5.63 11.61
N GLN A 1184 38.26 6.96 11.44
CA GLN A 1184 38.45 7.59 10.14
C GLN A 1184 39.79 7.17 9.49
N ASN A 1185 40.89 7.20 10.25
CA ASN A 1185 42.22 6.83 9.76
C ASN A 1185 42.33 5.35 9.40
N PHE A 1186 41.66 4.44 10.13
CA PHE A 1186 41.61 3.03 9.76
C PHE A 1186 41.02 2.87 8.36
N PHE A 1187 39.82 3.41 8.09
CA PHE A 1187 39.22 3.30 6.76
C PHE A 1187 39.99 4.09 5.67
N CYS A 1188 40.66 5.19 6.02
CA CYS A 1188 41.52 5.93 5.08
C CYS A 1188 42.82 5.19 4.71
N ASN A 1189 43.33 4.29 5.56
CA ASN A 1189 44.62 3.62 5.36
C ASN A 1189 44.54 2.08 5.19
N CYS A 1190 43.37 1.46 5.44
CA CYS A 1190 43.16 0.02 5.31
C CYS A 1190 43.48 -0.46 3.89
N LYS A 1191 44.41 -1.42 3.76
CA LYS A 1191 44.93 -1.89 2.46
C LYS A 1191 43.94 -2.77 1.69
N ASP A 1192 43.00 -3.40 2.38
CA ASP A 1192 41.99 -4.28 1.81
C ASP A 1192 40.80 -3.53 1.17
N LEU A 1193 40.78 -2.19 1.24
CA LEU A 1193 39.77 -1.34 0.61
C LEU A 1193 40.30 -0.69 -0.66
N THR A 1194 39.57 -0.85 -1.77
CA THR A 1194 39.86 -0.11 -3.02
C THR A 1194 39.40 1.34 -2.93
N ASP A 1195 39.86 2.21 -3.83
CA ASP A 1195 39.37 3.59 -3.93
C ASP A 1195 37.87 3.68 -4.20
N THR A 1196 37.29 2.64 -4.83
CA THR A 1196 35.84 2.53 -5.03
C THR A 1196 35.14 2.21 -3.72
N ASP A 1197 35.65 1.27 -2.91
CA ASP A 1197 35.10 0.96 -1.60
C ASP A 1197 35.16 2.16 -0.65
N ARG A 1198 36.28 2.91 -0.65
CA ARG A 1198 36.42 4.17 0.12
C ARG A 1198 35.35 5.19 -0.27
N LYS A 1199 35.06 5.36 -1.56
CA LYS A 1199 34.00 6.25 -2.05
C LYS A 1199 32.61 5.76 -1.65
N THR A 1200 32.35 4.45 -1.74
CA THR A 1200 31.08 3.84 -1.29
C THR A 1200 30.84 4.01 0.21
N LEU A 1201 31.88 3.80 1.03
CA LEU A 1201 31.81 3.90 2.48
C LEU A 1201 31.90 5.35 3.01
N ALA A 1202 32.20 6.34 2.18
CA ALA A 1202 32.41 7.72 2.61
C ALA A 1202 31.24 8.29 3.45
N ARG A 1203 29.98 7.99 3.06
CA ARG A 1203 28.78 8.40 3.82
C ARG A 1203 28.63 7.58 5.12
N PRO A 1204 28.61 6.23 5.13
CA PRO A 1204 28.59 5.44 6.36
C PRO A 1204 29.70 5.78 7.37
N ILE A 1205 30.94 5.98 6.88
CA ILE A 1205 32.09 6.38 7.71
C ILE A 1205 31.84 7.79 8.26
N GLY A 1206 31.45 8.75 7.42
CA GLY A 1206 31.14 10.12 7.84
C GLY A 1206 30.09 10.16 8.94
N GLN A 1207 28.97 9.45 8.77
CA GLN A 1207 27.89 9.34 9.76
C GLN A 1207 28.35 8.66 11.06
N THR A 1208 29.20 7.65 10.99
CA THR A 1208 29.72 6.96 12.18
C THR A 1208 30.71 7.86 12.94
N VAL A 1209 31.62 8.53 12.23
CA VAL A 1209 32.56 9.52 12.80
C VAL A 1209 31.80 10.70 13.42
N GLU A 1210 30.74 11.18 12.77
CA GLU A 1210 29.85 12.22 13.27
C GLU A 1210 29.14 11.79 14.57
N ALA A 1211 28.62 10.55 14.64
CA ALA A 1211 28.05 10.00 15.86
C ALA A 1211 29.07 9.92 17.01
N ILE A 1212 30.30 9.47 16.74
CA ILE A 1212 31.38 9.45 17.74
C ILE A 1212 31.72 10.87 18.23
N ARG A 1213 31.76 11.85 17.32
CA ARG A 1213 31.99 13.27 17.65
C ARG A 1213 30.83 13.92 18.41
N LEU A 1214 29.59 13.51 18.16
CA LEU A 1214 28.43 13.93 18.94
C LEU A 1214 28.52 13.39 20.37
N ASN A 1215 28.81 12.10 20.54
CA ASN A 1215 29.04 11.49 21.85
C ASN A 1215 30.21 12.16 22.59
N ALA A 1216 31.30 12.51 21.88
CA ALA A 1216 32.46 13.21 22.45
C ALA A 1216 32.12 14.64 22.92
N ARG A 1217 31.45 15.45 22.10
CA ARG A 1217 30.99 16.80 22.48
C ARG A 1217 30.01 16.75 23.66
N LEU A 1218 29.08 15.80 23.65
CA LEU A 1218 28.13 15.58 24.74
C LEU A 1218 28.84 15.27 26.07
N LEU A 1219 29.85 14.39 26.02
CA LEU A 1219 30.69 14.06 27.16
C LEU A 1219 31.50 15.27 27.64
N GLU A 1220 32.13 16.01 26.74
CA GLU A 1220 32.94 17.18 27.08
C GLU A 1220 32.11 18.27 27.77
N ALA A 1221 30.98 18.66 27.18
CA ALA A 1221 30.07 19.68 27.72
C ALA A 1221 29.47 19.30 29.09
N ASN A 1222 29.34 18.00 29.38
CA ASN A 1222 28.70 17.52 30.60
C ASN A 1222 29.66 16.91 31.64
N ARG A 1223 30.96 16.75 31.36
CA ARG A 1223 31.91 16.02 32.24
C ARG A 1223 31.90 16.54 33.68
N SER A 1224 32.10 17.84 33.87
CA SER A 1224 32.08 18.49 35.19
C SER A 1224 30.67 18.55 35.80
N ILE A 1225 29.64 18.65 34.96
CA ILE A 1225 28.23 18.66 35.39
C ILE A 1225 27.84 17.28 35.95
N ILE A 1226 28.21 16.19 35.29
CA ILE A 1226 28.00 14.81 35.75
C ILE A 1226 28.74 14.58 37.07
N GLU A 1227 30.00 14.99 37.17
CA GLU A 1227 30.75 14.86 38.43
C GLU A 1227 30.09 15.64 39.57
N ASN A 1228 29.66 16.89 39.34
CA ASN A 1228 29.04 17.70 40.37
C ASN A 1228 27.64 17.18 40.75
N LEU A 1229 26.84 16.77 39.76
CA LEU A 1229 25.52 16.16 39.96
C LEU A 1229 25.63 14.89 40.81
N LEU A 1230 26.55 13.99 40.47
CA LEU A 1230 26.75 12.73 41.19
C LEU A 1230 27.45 12.90 42.54
N LYS A 1231 28.21 14.00 42.77
CA LYS A 1231 28.73 14.38 44.09
C LYS A 1231 27.64 15.01 44.98
N GLN A 1232 26.74 15.82 44.41
CA GLN A 1232 25.61 16.43 45.14
C GLN A 1232 24.55 15.38 45.51
N ILE A 1233 24.38 14.34 44.69
CA ILE A 1233 23.63 13.12 45.02
C ILE A 1233 24.52 12.23 45.91
N HIS A 1234 24.89 12.73 47.09
CA HIS A 1234 25.49 11.91 48.12
C HIS A 1234 24.47 10.86 48.59
N PHE A 1235 24.91 9.60 48.55
CA PHE A 1235 24.24 8.44 49.14
C PHE A 1235 24.51 8.36 50.65
#